data_AF-A0A4D6KEN9-F1
#
_entry.id   AF-A0A4D6KEN9-F1
#
_cell.length_a   1.000
_cell.length_b   1.000
_cell.length_c   1.000
_cell.angle_alpha   90.00
_cell.angle_beta   90.00
_cell.angle_gamma   90.00
#
_symmetry.space_group_name_H-M   'P 1'
#
loop_
_entity.id
_entity.type
_entity.pdbx_description
1 polymer ?
#
loop_
_entity_poly.entity_id
_entity_poly.type
_entity_poly.pdbx_seq_one_letter_code
_entity_poly.pdbx_strand_id
1 'polypeptide(L)'
;MASSVAAALGASVAGVASGDEVGESDTPGAPGVNGSLKRFSTTSFGAEVTGPFVFQDGSLLYSNQHPATGDRGGDFENSDVKANEAPFDRAGVGYFSGFTFELDGDNDDFSELSVPSTVDEQGRIRSSEGEYVFLAHAREEIQGGDERFGVVQTPDGTEITQDNFAGTQYGAAATNPDCNQFIPTNDDGTEGYLYTNWENSPGNVTRLPVSRTEEGEWEADLENATNLANTEPLRELGGTRINCYGDRSPWNTMLSSEENYAHTRVSLTGTVGDIEAAGTGKGLVGGAAFWNRPNPVGIQSAIDDYYGDDSWFVQGYWALDGVEFLAYYLGAEQVDQTGDNENNTTNPIGDVYPNPYRYGYHVDFREPAAETPEPIKYYVMGRTAWEAPDVLPDERTVYGCSDGDSKGIYKFVADEPIPSYENPMDVEGTLYAPKITNDAASVADGGERDSPAAVSLEIEWLELGHASNAEIESWIAEYDDVTQEEYLEAHAETDWTDDLATALEEADKAVVEDGNQNYITNDEIVEWADQYEQNGPENVDEELRRVPFLETRAAAKEIGASIEFNKAEGVSSREGVSPGDFVYFGIAEFNDALADDEGDVQMDRVDGGVVYRGQLERDYNVSTLEPVIVGPDFTDPAADADDALRNIDNVYVMDDGRVLCCEDGFGGPARSYPNDGLYVYQPDAILDASAVAVSPESTGTVDLTMNAAPGGFAGGEFTVSLTDPEVAAISDVTFPDAIGLQKVSVADDGSSATIRVGDIERSIQPGSLDVTLAGVEVTGSAPGTTDLAVSVETIDDEAGVEIGVETRRGLVITGPPAAGGGAVPEDPDSDGRYEDVNGNGRVDYDDVVLLFETIDSDAVRLNPEAYDFNDNGQIDFDDVVELYEEI
;
A
#
# COMPACT_ATOMS: atom_id res chain seq x y z
N MET A 1 -34.25 7.72 -16.45
CA MET A 1 -33.45 8.47 -15.47
C MET A 1 -32.14 7.72 -15.44
N ALA A 2 -31.17 8.19 -16.21
CA ALA A 2 -29.86 7.56 -16.38
C ALA A 2 -28.87 8.55 -15.76
N SER A 3 -28.77 8.51 -14.43
CA SER A 3 -27.58 9.00 -13.75
C SER A 3 -26.54 7.90 -13.92
N SER A 4 -25.48 8.22 -14.65
CA SER A 4 -24.40 7.32 -14.99
C SER A 4 -23.69 6.80 -13.74
N VAL A 5 -23.34 5.52 -13.76
CA VAL A 5 -22.48 4.80 -12.78
C VAL A 5 -21.21 5.58 -12.40
N ALA A 6 -20.69 6.40 -13.31
CA ALA A 6 -19.57 7.32 -13.06
C ALA A 6 -19.78 8.31 -11.89
N ALA A 7 -21.03 8.62 -11.50
CA ALA A 7 -21.31 9.50 -10.36
C ALA A 7 -21.27 8.77 -9.01
N ALA A 8 -21.26 7.44 -8.99
CA ALA A 8 -21.14 6.64 -7.77
C ALA A 8 -19.68 6.25 -7.48
N LEU A 9 -18.86 6.04 -8.51
CA LEU A 9 -17.41 5.88 -8.37
C LEU A 9 -16.74 7.24 -8.10
N GLY A 10 -17.11 8.28 -8.85
CA GLY A 10 -16.74 9.67 -8.52
C GLY A 10 -17.42 10.25 -7.26
N ALA A 11 -18.14 9.45 -6.46
CA ALA A 11 -18.66 9.89 -5.16
C ALA A 11 -17.63 9.78 -4.03
N SER A 12 -16.48 9.15 -4.26
CA SER A 12 -15.27 9.36 -3.45
C SER A 12 -14.89 10.85 -3.43
N VAL A 13 -15.14 11.57 -4.55
CA VAL A 13 -14.86 13.00 -4.77
C VAL A 13 -15.92 13.94 -4.17
N ALA A 14 -16.99 13.44 -3.56
CA ALA A 14 -17.88 14.29 -2.75
C ALA A 14 -17.25 14.56 -1.39
N GLY A 15 -16.02 15.08 -1.40
CA GLY A 15 -15.38 15.74 -0.28
C GLY A 15 -16.37 16.74 0.30
N VAL A 16 -16.72 16.50 1.55
CA VAL A 16 -17.46 17.47 2.34
C VAL A 16 -16.45 18.58 2.55
N ALA A 17 -16.69 19.74 1.96
CA ALA A 17 -16.04 20.96 2.38
C ALA A 17 -16.43 21.24 3.85
N SER A 18 -15.76 20.56 4.78
CA SER A 18 -15.80 20.80 6.22
C SER A 18 -14.40 21.19 6.67
N GLY A 19 -13.99 22.34 6.15
CA GLY A 19 -12.78 23.08 6.44
C GLY A 19 -12.79 24.33 5.54
N ASP A 20 -12.21 25.45 5.97
CA ASP A 20 -11.90 26.53 5.01
C ASP A 20 -10.77 25.97 4.10
N GLU A 21 -11.12 25.32 2.98
CA GLU A 21 -10.15 24.73 2.05
C GLU A 21 -9.04 25.74 1.72
N VAL A 22 -7.79 25.28 1.77
CA VAL A 22 -6.66 26.08 1.30
C VAL A 22 -6.85 26.33 -0.19
N GLY A 23 -6.92 27.62 -0.54
CA GLY A 23 -7.18 28.04 -1.90
C GLY A 23 -6.05 27.60 -2.84
N GLU A 24 -6.44 27.18 -4.04
CA GLU A 24 -5.51 26.77 -5.11
C GLU A 24 -4.35 27.76 -5.30
N SER A 25 -3.13 27.22 -5.42
CA SER A 25 -1.91 27.97 -5.69
C SER A 25 -0.99 27.19 -6.64
N ASP A 26 -0.12 27.92 -7.32
CA ASP A 26 1.02 27.38 -8.08
C ASP A 26 2.04 26.83 -7.06
N THR A 27 2.02 25.52 -6.84
CA THR A 27 2.78 24.82 -5.79
C THR A 27 4.21 24.57 -6.28
N PRO A 28 5.25 25.08 -5.60
CA PRO A 28 6.63 24.94 -6.06
C PRO A 28 7.06 23.48 -6.24
N GLY A 29 7.45 23.11 -7.46
CA GLY A 29 7.91 21.75 -7.77
C GLY A 29 6.81 20.79 -8.26
N ALA A 30 5.56 21.25 -8.35
CA ALA A 30 4.47 20.55 -9.02
C ALA A 30 4.30 21.05 -10.48
N PRO A 31 3.99 20.17 -11.45
CA PRO A 31 4.29 18.74 -11.40
C PRO A 31 5.82 18.51 -11.43
N GLY A 32 6.28 17.40 -10.85
CA GLY A 32 7.70 17.06 -10.74
C GLY A 32 7.96 15.56 -10.70
N VAL A 33 9.09 15.13 -11.26
CA VAL A 33 9.55 13.72 -11.25
C VAL A 33 11.04 13.69 -10.94
N ASN A 34 11.44 12.92 -9.94
CA ASN A 34 12.83 12.58 -9.66
C ASN A 34 13.15 11.23 -10.34
N GLY A 35 13.75 11.27 -11.52
CA GLY A 35 13.86 10.14 -12.44
C GLY A 35 13.23 10.46 -13.80
N SER A 36 12.67 9.45 -14.48
CA SER A 36 11.92 9.67 -15.72
C SER A 36 10.56 8.98 -15.73
N LEU A 37 9.58 9.57 -16.40
CA LEU A 37 8.23 9.06 -16.54
C LEU A 37 7.83 9.06 -18.01
N LYS A 38 7.29 7.96 -18.53
CA LYS A 38 6.74 7.90 -19.90
C LYS A 38 5.35 7.29 -19.90
N ARG A 39 4.43 7.89 -20.67
CA ARG A 39 3.11 7.29 -20.92
C ARG A 39 3.25 6.09 -21.85
N PHE A 40 2.83 4.91 -21.37
CA PHE A 40 2.75 3.69 -22.17
C PHE A 40 1.39 3.53 -22.83
N SER A 41 0.31 3.67 -22.06
CA SER A 41 -1.07 3.41 -22.52
C SER A 41 -2.05 4.48 -22.06
N THR A 42 -3.18 4.62 -22.77
CA THR A 42 -4.38 5.30 -22.27
C THR A 42 -5.58 4.36 -22.33
N THR A 43 -6.46 4.43 -21.33
CA THR A 43 -7.68 3.61 -21.23
C THR A 43 -8.72 3.97 -22.30
N SER A 44 -9.80 3.19 -22.37
CA SER A 44 -11.02 3.63 -23.06
C SER A 44 -11.77 4.69 -22.23
N PHE A 45 -12.67 5.46 -22.85
CA PHE A 45 -13.27 6.61 -22.15
C PHE A 45 -14.08 6.16 -20.93
N GLY A 46 -13.81 6.80 -19.78
CA GLY A 46 -14.44 6.50 -18.50
C GLY A 46 -14.03 5.17 -17.89
N ALA A 47 -12.97 4.54 -18.41
CA ALA A 47 -12.32 3.41 -17.77
C ALA A 47 -11.04 3.85 -17.07
N GLU A 48 -10.69 3.14 -16.01
CA GLU A 48 -9.49 3.34 -15.19
C GLU A 48 -8.43 2.29 -15.53
N VAL A 49 -7.18 2.53 -15.14
CA VAL A 49 -6.09 1.57 -15.32
C VAL A 49 -5.98 0.71 -14.05
N THR A 50 -6.65 -0.44 -14.02
CA THR A 50 -6.65 -1.25 -12.79
C THR A 50 -5.98 -2.61 -12.98
N GLY A 51 -5.40 -3.12 -11.89
CA GLY A 51 -4.71 -4.40 -11.85
C GLY A 51 -3.64 -4.60 -12.92
N PRO A 52 -2.66 -3.69 -13.09
CA PRO A 52 -1.49 -3.99 -13.93
C PRO A 52 -0.78 -5.25 -13.43
N PHE A 53 -0.28 -6.07 -14.34
CA PHE A 53 0.59 -7.19 -14.00
C PHE A 53 1.58 -7.44 -15.13
N VAL A 54 2.83 -7.74 -14.77
CA VAL A 54 3.89 -8.07 -15.71
C VAL A 54 4.30 -9.52 -15.52
N PHE A 55 4.11 -10.33 -16.56
CA PHE A 55 4.55 -11.71 -16.56
C PHE A 55 6.08 -11.79 -16.56
N GLN A 56 6.62 -12.93 -16.15
CA GLN A 56 8.07 -13.19 -16.12
C GLN A 56 8.76 -12.99 -17.49
N ASP A 57 8.02 -13.07 -18.59
CA ASP A 57 8.54 -12.83 -19.94
C ASP A 57 8.47 -11.36 -20.39
N GLY A 58 8.04 -10.46 -19.52
CA GLY A 58 7.84 -9.04 -19.78
C GLY A 58 6.48 -8.68 -20.38
N SER A 59 5.59 -9.65 -20.66
CA SER A 59 4.24 -9.35 -21.15
C SER A 59 3.47 -8.53 -20.12
N LEU A 60 2.72 -7.51 -20.57
CA LEU A 60 1.92 -6.65 -19.71
C LEU A 60 0.42 -6.92 -19.89
N LEU A 61 -0.32 -6.97 -18.78
CA LEU A 61 -1.78 -6.94 -18.75
C LEU A 61 -2.31 -5.84 -17.83
N TYR A 62 -3.55 -5.43 -18.04
CA TYR A 62 -4.37 -4.69 -17.06
C TYR A 62 -5.87 -4.83 -17.40
N SER A 63 -6.74 -4.44 -16.48
CA SER A 63 -8.21 -4.46 -16.61
C SER A 63 -8.79 -3.19 -17.24
N ASN A 64 -9.68 -3.34 -18.22
CA ASN A 64 -10.52 -2.23 -18.70
C ASN A 64 -11.70 -2.06 -17.72
N GLN A 65 -11.50 -1.28 -16.66
CA GLN A 65 -12.48 -1.11 -15.60
C GLN A 65 -13.67 -0.24 -16.05
N HIS A 66 -14.91 -0.66 -15.77
CA HIS A 66 -16.18 0.08 -15.96
C HIS A 66 -16.29 1.11 -17.12
N PRO A 67 -15.86 0.77 -18.35
CA PRO A 67 -15.85 1.71 -19.47
C PRO A 67 -17.22 2.35 -19.72
N ALA A 68 -17.21 3.64 -20.05
CA ALA A 68 -18.45 4.38 -20.27
C ALA A 68 -19.32 3.74 -21.36
N THR A 69 -20.60 3.54 -21.05
CA THR A 69 -21.61 3.01 -21.97
C THR A 69 -22.59 4.12 -22.40
N GLY A 70 -23.12 4.06 -23.62
CA GLY A 70 -24.18 4.97 -24.09
C GLY A 70 -23.73 6.24 -24.85
N ASP A 71 -24.23 7.41 -24.46
CA ASP A 71 -23.86 8.70 -25.08
C ASP A 71 -22.94 9.47 -24.12
N ARG A 72 -21.82 10.02 -24.61
CA ARG A 72 -20.95 10.90 -23.80
C ARG A 72 -21.76 12.13 -23.37
N GLY A 73 -21.81 12.41 -22.06
CA GLY A 73 -22.51 13.55 -21.48
C GLY A 73 -22.06 14.90 -22.02
N GLY A 74 -22.81 15.97 -21.71
CA GLY A 74 -22.64 17.31 -22.28
C GLY A 74 -21.44 18.13 -21.76
N ASP A 75 -20.67 17.60 -20.80
CA ASP A 75 -19.59 18.33 -20.13
C ASP A 75 -18.25 18.28 -20.88
N PHE A 76 -18.15 17.48 -21.94
CA PHE A 76 -16.98 17.39 -22.80
C PHE A 76 -17.32 18.03 -24.17
N GLU A 77 -16.96 19.30 -24.39
CA GLU A 77 -17.22 19.99 -25.67
C GLU A 77 -16.33 19.44 -26.82
N ASN A 78 -16.65 18.24 -27.32
CA ASN A 78 -16.39 17.86 -28.71
C ASN A 78 -17.49 16.89 -29.22
N SER A 79 -18.25 17.35 -30.21
CA SER A 79 -19.63 16.91 -30.49
C SER A 79 -19.78 15.78 -31.52
N ASP A 80 -18.98 14.72 -31.41
CA ASP A 80 -19.26 13.43 -32.05
C ASP A 80 -19.67 12.40 -30.98
N VAL A 81 -20.98 12.13 -30.92
CA VAL A 81 -21.72 11.55 -29.79
C VAL A 81 -21.68 10.02 -29.80
N LYS A 82 -20.58 9.40 -29.39
CA LYS A 82 -20.55 7.95 -29.15
C LYS A 82 -19.78 7.60 -27.88
N ALA A 83 -20.33 6.72 -27.04
CA ALA A 83 -19.54 5.94 -26.08
C ALA A 83 -18.48 5.10 -26.79
N ASN A 84 -17.72 4.36 -25.99
CA ASN A 84 -16.78 3.36 -26.50
C ASN A 84 -17.52 2.43 -27.49
N GLU A 85 -16.83 2.03 -28.56
CA GLU A 85 -17.33 1.01 -29.47
C GLU A 85 -16.73 -0.35 -29.10
N ALA A 86 -17.45 -1.43 -29.40
CA ALA A 86 -16.92 -2.77 -29.23
C ALA A 86 -15.52 -2.91 -29.87
N PRO A 87 -14.55 -3.54 -29.18
CA PRO A 87 -14.72 -4.32 -27.94
C PRO A 87 -14.60 -3.52 -26.62
N PHE A 88 -14.34 -2.21 -26.68
CA PHE A 88 -14.02 -1.38 -25.49
C PHE A 88 -15.24 -0.81 -24.77
N ASP A 89 -16.46 -1.17 -25.20
CA ASP A 89 -17.73 -0.82 -24.55
C ASP A 89 -18.09 -1.75 -23.39
N ARG A 90 -17.18 -2.65 -23.03
CA ARG A 90 -17.39 -3.69 -22.02
C ARG A 90 -16.16 -3.84 -21.14
N ALA A 91 -16.41 -3.98 -19.84
CA ALA A 91 -15.37 -4.29 -18.88
C ALA A 91 -14.75 -5.68 -19.15
N GLY A 92 -13.50 -5.86 -18.75
CA GLY A 92 -12.80 -7.14 -18.87
C GLY A 92 -11.31 -7.00 -18.63
N VAL A 93 -10.61 -8.12 -18.65
CA VAL A 93 -9.15 -8.19 -18.48
C VAL A 93 -8.50 -8.54 -19.80
N GLY A 94 -7.35 -7.93 -20.09
CA GLY A 94 -6.63 -8.09 -21.36
C GLY A 94 -5.16 -7.72 -21.26
N TYR A 95 -4.40 -8.09 -22.29
CA TYR A 95 -2.94 -7.94 -22.35
C TYR A 95 -2.49 -7.26 -23.64
N PHE A 96 -1.25 -6.79 -23.68
CA PHE A 96 -0.64 -6.15 -24.84
C PHE A 96 0.06 -7.17 -25.75
N SER A 97 -0.68 -7.69 -26.72
CA SER A 97 -0.17 -8.60 -27.75
C SER A 97 0.95 -7.96 -28.57
N GLY A 98 2.04 -8.70 -28.78
CA GLY A 98 3.21 -8.24 -29.54
C GLY A 98 4.12 -7.25 -28.82
N PHE A 99 3.96 -7.05 -27.50
CA PHE A 99 4.83 -6.25 -26.66
C PHE A 99 5.27 -7.03 -25.41
N THR A 100 6.53 -6.88 -25.04
CA THR A 100 7.13 -7.36 -23.79
C THR A 100 8.18 -6.35 -23.36
N PHE A 101 8.24 -6.03 -22.06
CA PHE A 101 9.37 -5.30 -21.49
C PHE A 101 10.66 -6.12 -21.60
N GLU A 102 11.80 -5.48 -21.86
CA GLU A 102 13.10 -6.15 -21.84
C GLU A 102 13.60 -6.44 -20.41
N LEU A 103 12.97 -5.81 -19.41
CA LEU A 103 13.25 -5.96 -17.97
C LEU A 103 14.70 -5.61 -17.61
N ASP A 104 15.20 -4.51 -18.16
CA ASP A 104 16.59 -4.03 -17.99
C ASP A 104 16.68 -2.69 -17.23
N GLY A 105 15.55 -2.20 -16.71
CA GLY A 105 15.46 -0.95 -15.96
C GLY A 105 15.38 0.31 -16.83
N ASP A 106 15.33 0.22 -18.17
CA ASP A 106 15.22 1.38 -19.06
C ASP A 106 13.84 1.49 -19.72
N ASN A 107 13.33 2.70 -19.85
CA ASN A 107 12.11 2.98 -20.59
C ASN A 107 12.30 3.05 -22.12
N ASP A 108 13.41 2.58 -22.71
CA ASP A 108 13.66 2.63 -24.16
C ASP A 108 12.97 1.50 -24.95
N ASP A 109 12.45 0.48 -24.25
CA ASP A 109 11.52 -0.56 -24.70
C ASP A 109 10.35 -0.03 -25.56
N PHE A 110 9.92 1.21 -25.30
CA PHE A 110 8.79 1.83 -25.98
C PHE A 110 8.98 3.35 -26.17
N SER A 111 8.27 3.89 -27.15
CA SER A 111 8.18 5.34 -27.34
C SER A 111 7.02 5.94 -26.54
N GLU A 112 7.15 7.17 -26.05
CA GLU A 112 6.04 7.79 -25.32
C GLU A 112 4.77 7.94 -26.18
N LEU A 113 3.64 7.47 -25.65
CA LEU A 113 2.35 7.54 -26.32
C LEU A 113 1.82 8.98 -26.34
N SER A 114 1.45 9.46 -27.52
CA SER A 114 0.82 10.78 -27.66
C SER A 114 -0.56 10.83 -27.02
N VAL A 115 -0.92 11.98 -26.44
CA VAL A 115 -2.26 12.24 -25.89
C VAL A 115 -3.38 11.99 -26.91
N PRO A 116 -4.54 11.44 -26.50
CA PRO A 116 -5.67 11.20 -27.38
C PRO A 116 -6.37 12.52 -27.72
N SER A 117 -6.50 12.81 -29.02
CA SER A 117 -6.98 14.10 -29.53
C SER A 117 -8.34 14.04 -30.22
N THR A 118 -8.87 12.83 -30.43
CA THR A 118 -10.13 12.57 -31.13
C THR A 118 -11.05 11.66 -30.31
N VAL A 119 -12.37 11.75 -30.52
CA VAL A 119 -13.35 10.86 -29.88
C VAL A 119 -13.03 9.38 -30.14
N ASP A 120 -12.61 9.06 -31.36
CA ASP A 120 -12.22 7.70 -31.76
C ASP A 120 -10.99 7.20 -30.99
N GLU A 121 -9.99 8.06 -30.76
CA GLU A 121 -8.80 7.74 -29.96
C GLU A 121 -9.16 7.59 -28.48
N GLN A 122 -9.99 8.47 -27.95
CA GLN A 122 -10.46 8.41 -26.56
C GLN A 122 -11.37 7.20 -26.30
N GLY A 123 -12.00 6.65 -27.34
CA GLY A 123 -12.98 5.57 -27.21
C GLY A 123 -12.40 4.15 -27.17
N ARG A 124 -11.08 4.00 -27.05
CA ARG A 124 -10.37 2.72 -27.11
C ARG A 124 -9.16 2.75 -26.20
N ILE A 125 -8.71 1.57 -25.77
CA ILE A 125 -7.38 1.44 -25.20
C ILE A 125 -6.34 1.67 -26.30
N ARG A 126 -5.36 2.53 -26.02
CA ARG A 126 -4.23 2.83 -26.90
C ARG A 126 -2.94 2.51 -26.17
N SER A 127 -1.96 1.97 -26.88
CA SER A 127 -0.60 1.81 -26.39
C SER A 127 0.40 2.40 -27.37
N SER A 128 1.58 2.71 -26.86
CA SER A 128 2.76 3.06 -27.65
C SER A 128 3.22 1.88 -28.53
N GLU A 129 3.26 0.70 -27.94
CA GLU A 129 3.68 -0.57 -28.56
C GLU A 129 2.64 -1.67 -28.28
N GLY A 130 2.61 -2.69 -29.14
CA GLY A 130 1.64 -3.80 -29.04
C GLY A 130 0.17 -3.42 -29.36
N GLU A 131 -0.72 -4.41 -29.29
CA GLU A 131 -2.17 -4.27 -29.43
C GLU A 131 -2.87 -4.86 -28.21
N TYR A 132 -3.79 -4.11 -27.59
CA TYR A 132 -4.56 -4.61 -26.45
C TYR A 132 -5.58 -5.67 -26.89
N VAL A 133 -5.51 -6.87 -26.29
CA VAL A 133 -6.37 -8.02 -26.57
C VAL A 133 -7.01 -8.53 -25.29
N PHE A 134 -8.34 -8.65 -25.27
CA PHE A 134 -9.08 -9.20 -24.14
C PHE A 134 -8.82 -10.70 -23.98
N LEU A 135 -8.53 -11.11 -22.74
CA LEU A 135 -8.52 -12.52 -22.32
C LEU A 135 -9.94 -12.97 -21.96
N ALA A 136 -10.71 -12.12 -21.27
CA ALA A 136 -12.09 -12.38 -20.91
C ALA A 136 -12.88 -11.08 -20.78
N HIS A 137 -14.15 -11.10 -21.19
CA HIS A 137 -15.07 -10.00 -20.94
C HIS A 137 -15.98 -10.26 -19.74
N ALA A 138 -16.27 -9.20 -18.98
CA ALA A 138 -17.22 -9.24 -17.88
C ALA A 138 -18.60 -9.74 -18.32
N ARG A 139 -19.18 -10.70 -17.61
CA ARG A 139 -20.46 -11.38 -17.90
C ARG A 139 -20.45 -12.34 -19.10
N GLU A 140 -19.28 -12.73 -19.61
CA GLU A 140 -19.18 -13.78 -20.62
C GLU A 140 -19.56 -15.13 -20.02
N GLU A 141 -20.14 -16.02 -20.82
CA GLU A 141 -20.53 -17.36 -20.37
C GLU A 141 -19.26 -18.15 -20.00
N ILE A 142 -19.25 -18.73 -18.79
CA ILE A 142 -18.21 -19.64 -18.31
C ILE A 142 -18.84 -21.00 -17.96
N GLN A 143 -18.02 -22.03 -17.83
CA GLN A 143 -18.48 -23.38 -17.45
C GLN A 143 -19.66 -23.88 -18.31
N GLY A 144 -19.55 -23.76 -19.64
CA GLY A 144 -20.62 -24.16 -20.55
C GLY A 144 -21.93 -23.35 -20.46
N GLY A 145 -21.91 -22.19 -19.80
CA GLY A 145 -23.06 -21.28 -19.63
C GLY A 145 -23.81 -21.44 -18.31
N ASP A 146 -23.28 -22.18 -17.35
CA ASP A 146 -23.85 -22.32 -16.00
C ASP A 146 -23.66 -21.04 -15.16
N GLU A 147 -22.59 -20.29 -15.41
CA GLU A 147 -22.30 -19.01 -14.75
C GLU A 147 -21.86 -17.94 -15.76
N ARG A 148 -21.79 -16.68 -15.29
CA ARG A 148 -21.23 -15.55 -16.03
C ARG A 148 -19.99 -15.02 -15.32
N PHE A 149 -18.93 -14.72 -16.08
CA PHE A 149 -17.66 -14.23 -15.55
C PHE A 149 -17.85 -12.94 -14.74
N GLY A 150 -17.42 -12.93 -13.48
CA GLY A 150 -17.53 -11.80 -12.56
C GLY A 150 -18.90 -11.67 -11.86
N VAL A 151 -19.88 -12.54 -12.11
CA VAL A 151 -21.24 -12.42 -11.56
C VAL A 151 -21.45 -13.37 -10.38
N VAL A 152 -21.76 -12.80 -9.23
CA VAL A 152 -22.05 -13.53 -7.98
C VAL A 152 -23.47 -14.11 -7.99
N GLN A 153 -23.68 -15.25 -7.32
CA GLN A 153 -24.96 -15.94 -7.18
C GLN A 153 -25.35 -16.22 -5.72
N THR A 154 -26.64 -16.26 -5.46
CA THR A 154 -27.24 -16.85 -4.25
C THR A 154 -26.93 -18.36 -4.14
N PRO A 155 -27.15 -19.00 -2.97
CA PRO A 155 -26.91 -20.44 -2.82
C PRO A 155 -27.76 -21.34 -3.74
N ASP A 156 -28.86 -20.80 -4.30
CA ASP A 156 -29.72 -21.51 -5.26
C ASP A 156 -29.38 -21.23 -6.74
N GLY A 157 -28.31 -20.48 -7.01
CA GLY A 157 -27.80 -20.18 -8.35
C GLY A 157 -28.46 -18.97 -9.02
N THR A 158 -29.19 -18.14 -8.28
CA THR A 158 -29.77 -16.89 -8.80
C THR A 158 -28.72 -15.78 -8.81
N GLU A 159 -28.49 -15.15 -9.95
CA GLU A 159 -27.49 -14.09 -10.09
C GLU A 159 -27.89 -12.82 -9.34
N ILE A 160 -26.99 -12.32 -8.49
CA ILE A 160 -27.16 -11.09 -7.72
C ILE A 160 -26.97 -9.89 -8.65
N THR A 161 -28.08 -9.39 -9.19
CA THR A 161 -28.13 -8.22 -10.08
C THR A 161 -29.37 -7.40 -9.80
N GLN A 162 -29.34 -6.11 -10.13
CA GLN A 162 -30.51 -5.23 -10.03
C GLN A 162 -31.68 -5.64 -10.96
N ASP A 163 -31.43 -6.53 -11.93
CA ASP A 163 -32.49 -7.12 -12.76
C ASP A 163 -33.28 -8.22 -12.00
N ASN A 164 -32.63 -8.90 -11.05
CA ASN A 164 -33.21 -10.01 -10.30
C ASN A 164 -33.65 -9.62 -8.88
N PHE A 165 -33.10 -8.54 -8.32
CA PHE A 165 -33.35 -8.12 -6.94
C PHE A 165 -33.66 -6.61 -6.88
N ALA A 166 -34.68 -6.25 -6.10
CA ALA A 166 -34.90 -4.88 -5.66
C ALA A 166 -33.93 -4.55 -4.52
N GLY A 167 -33.19 -3.45 -4.68
CA GLY A 167 -32.16 -3.01 -3.74
C GLY A 167 -31.07 -2.23 -4.46
N THR A 168 -29.99 -1.95 -3.75
CA THR A 168 -28.81 -1.27 -4.30
C THR A 168 -27.63 -2.21 -4.43
N GLN A 169 -26.72 -1.88 -5.33
CA GLN A 169 -25.49 -2.64 -5.57
C GLN A 169 -24.35 -1.63 -5.72
N TYR A 170 -23.28 -1.81 -4.96
CA TYR A 170 -22.06 -1.04 -5.17
C TYR A 170 -21.39 -1.56 -6.45
N GLY A 171 -21.32 -0.72 -7.47
CA GLY A 171 -21.03 -1.13 -8.84
C GLY A 171 -22.09 -2.09 -9.41
N ALA A 172 -22.35 -2.03 -10.71
CA ALA A 172 -23.24 -3.02 -11.31
C ALA A 172 -22.49 -4.36 -11.44
N ALA A 173 -23.13 -5.49 -11.12
CA ALA A 173 -22.48 -6.82 -11.13
C ALA A 173 -21.56 -7.04 -12.34
N ALA A 174 -20.26 -7.28 -12.13
CA ALA A 174 -19.25 -7.41 -13.16
C ALA A 174 -19.07 -6.15 -14.04
N THR A 175 -18.97 -4.95 -13.44
CA THR A 175 -18.47 -3.76 -14.13
C THR A 175 -17.05 -3.38 -13.76
N ASN A 176 -16.57 -3.78 -12.58
CA ASN A 176 -15.34 -3.23 -12.02
C ASN A 176 -14.27 -4.32 -11.82
N PRO A 177 -13.70 -4.91 -12.89
CA PRO A 177 -12.59 -5.86 -12.76
C PRO A 177 -11.32 -5.13 -12.32
N ASP A 178 -10.71 -5.54 -11.22
CA ASP A 178 -9.60 -4.82 -10.62
C ASP A 178 -8.29 -5.62 -10.65
N CYS A 179 -7.56 -5.69 -9.52
CA CYS A 179 -6.30 -6.39 -9.32
C CYS A 179 -6.26 -7.72 -10.06
N ASN A 180 -5.16 -7.91 -10.77
CA ASN A 180 -4.85 -9.13 -11.49
C ASN A 180 -3.57 -9.75 -10.92
N GLN A 181 -3.63 -11.01 -10.50
CA GLN A 181 -2.44 -11.75 -10.09
C GLN A 181 -2.34 -13.08 -10.83
N PHE A 182 -1.21 -13.31 -11.48
CA PHE A 182 -0.93 -14.57 -12.15
C PHE A 182 -0.14 -15.50 -11.24
N ILE A 183 -0.71 -16.68 -10.99
CA ILE A 183 -0.06 -17.77 -10.26
C ILE A 183 0.39 -18.84 -11.27
N PRO A 184 1.71 -19.00 -11.52
CA PRO A 184 2.22 -19.97 -12.47
C PRO A 184 2.00 -21.41 -11.98
N THR A 185 1.69 -22.32 -12.91
CA THR A 185 1.62 -23.78 -12.66
C THR A 185 2.80 -24.55 -13.23
N ASN A 186 3.73 -23.85 -13.90
CA ASN A 186 5.00 -24.40 -14.38
C ASN A 186 6.17 -23.44 -14.13
N ASP A 187 7.38 -23.99 -14.07
CA ASP A 187 8.61 -23.23 -13.78
C ASP A 187 8.94 -22.17 -14.85
N ASP A 188 8.46 -22.37 -16.09
CA ASP A 188 8.68 -21.44 -17.21
C ASP A 188 7.68 -20.26 -17.20
N GLY A 189 6.71 -20.25 -16.28
CA GLY A 189 5.69 -19.20 -16.17
C GLY A 189 4.79 -19.07 -17.40
N THR A 190 4.63 -20.13 -18.20
CA THR A 190 3.88 -20.10 -19.48
C THR A 190 2.45 -20.63 -19.36
N GLU A 191 2.06 -21.19 -18.22
CA GLU A 191 0.69 -21.58 -17.92
C GLU A 191 0.40 -21.36 -16.44
N GLY A 192 -0.85 -21.04 -16.11
CA GLY A 192 -1.23 -20.75 -14.73
C GLY A 192 -2.66 -20.25 -14.59
N TYR A 193 -2.93 -19.63 -13.45
CA TYR A 193 -4.22 -19.05 -13.12
C TYR A 193 -4.10 -17.55 -12.94
N LEU A 194 -4.88 -16.80 -13.71
CA LEU A 194 -5.07 -15.37 -13.53
C LEU A 194 -6.24 -15.16 -12.55
N TYR A 195 -5.95 -14.61 -11.39
CA TYR A 195 -6.94 -14.15 -10.43
C TYR A 195 -7.28 -12.71 -10.75
N THR A 196 -8.56 -12.38 -10.80
CA THR A 196 -9.04 -11.01 -11.05
C THR A 196 -10.08 -10.63 -10.01
N ASN A 197 -9.84 -9.54 -9.28
CA ASN A 197 -10.79 -8.97 -8.34
C ASN A 197 -11.98 -8.32 -9.07
N TRP A 198 -13.11 -8.23 -8.39
CA TRP A 198 -14.28 -7.48 -8.84
C TRP A 198 -14.76 -6.58 -7.71
N GLU A 199 -14.60 -5.29 -7.95
CA GLU A 199 -14.84 -4.20 -7.03
C GLU A 199 -16.35 -3.87 -7.00
N ASN A 200 -17.12 -4.85 -6.52
CA ASN A 200 -18.57 -4.80 -6.40
C ASN A 200 -19.01 -5.21 -4.99
N SER A 201 -20.26 -4.94 -4.63
CA SER A 201 -20.88 -5.54 -3.43
C SER A 201 -22.16 -6.29 -3.78
N PRO A 202 -22.22 -7.64 -3.62
CA PRO A 202 -21.18 -8.52 -3.11
C PRO A 202 -19.92 -8.52 -3.98
N GLY A 203 -18.77 -8.64 -3.33
CA GLY A 203 -17.46 -8.73 -3.97
C GLY A 203 -17.24 -10.11 -4.60
N ASN A 204 -16.24 -10.20 -5.46
CA ASN A 204 -15.87 -11.45 -6.10
C ASN A 204 -14.39 -11.45 -6.49
N VAL A 205 -13.83 -12.65 -6.57
CA VAL A 205 -12.55 -12.90 -7.23
C VAL A 205 -12.78 -14.00 -8.25
N THR A 206 -12.46 -13.77 -9.50
CA THR A 206 -12.50 -14.81 -10.53
C THR A 206 -11.14 -15.47 -10.68
N ARG A 207 -11.13 -16.77 -10.97
CA ARG A 207 -9.93 -17.50 -11.36
C ARG A 207 -10.07 -17.97 -12.80
N LEU A 208 -9.20 -17.48 -13.68
CA LEU A 208 -9.18 -17.75 -15.12
C LEU A 208 -7.90 -18.52 -15.50
N PRO A 209 -7.99 -19.79 -15.94
CA PRO A 209 -6.83 -20.48 -16.46
C PRO A 209 -6.34 -19.79 -17.75
N VAL A 210 -5.04 -19.51 -17.81
CA VAL A 210 -4.39 -18.88 -18.97
C VAL A 210 -3.12 -19.62 -19.35
N SER A 211 -2.79 -19.60 -20.64
CA SER A 211 -1.58 -20.24 -21.16
C SER A 211 -1.02 -19.48 -22.35
N ARG A 212 0.31 -19.56 -22.50
CA ARG A 212 1.06 -18.96 -23.59
C ARG A 212 1.21 -19.94 -24.75
N THR A 213 0.92 -19.46 -25.95
CA THR A 213 1.06 -20.20 -27.22
C THR A 213 2.52 -20.32 -27.67
N GLU A 214 2.79 -21.17 -28.66
CA GLU A 214 4.14 -21.29 -29.26
C GLU A 214 4.59 -20.00 -29.95
N GLU A 215 3.64 -19.17 -30.40
CA GLU A 215 3.89 -17.85 -30.99
C GLU A 215 4.14 -16.74 -29.95
N GLY A 216 3.96 -17.03 -28.67
CA GLY A 216 4.21 -16.10 -27.58
C GLY A 216 2.98 -15.30 -27.11
N GLU A 217 1.81 -15.55 -27.69
CA GLU A 217 0.53 -14.92 -27.33
C GLU A 217 -0.14 -15.63 -26.15
N TRP A 218 -0.93 -14.91 -25.36
CA TRP A 218 -1.71 -15.46 -24.25
C TRP A 218 -3.16 -15.78 -24.64
N GLU A 219 -3.65 -16.94 -24.19
CA GLU A 219 -5.02 -17.42 -24.38
C GLU A 219 -5.65 -17.82 -23.04
N ALA A 220 -6.97 -17.66 -22.92
CA ALA A 220 -7.73 -17.97 -21.72
C ALA A 220 -8.71 -19.14 -21.92
N ASP A 221 -8.96 -19.90 -20.86
CA ASP A 221 -9.90 -21.03 -20.83
C ASP A 221 -11.16 -20.71 -20.01
N LEU A 222 -12.15 -20.10 -20.67
CA LEU A 222 -13.44 -19.75 -20.07
C LEU A 222 -14.28 -20.95 -19.65
N GLU A 223 -14.05 -22.14 -20.22
CA GLU A 223 -14.78 -23.35 -19.83
C GLU A 223 -14.41 -23.78 -18.41
N ASN A 224 -13.17 -23.51 -17.98
CA ASN A 224 -12.64 -23.86 -16.66
C ASN A 224 -12.45 -22.63 -15.74
N ALA A 225 -12.98 -21.47 -16.12
CA ALA A 225 -13.00 -20.29 -15.27
C ALA A 225 -14.02 -20.43 -14.12
N THR A 226 -13.74 -19.81 -12.98
CA THR A 226 -14.59 -19.92 -11.77
C THR A 226 -14.78 -18.56 -11.10
N ASN A 227 -15.99 -18.26 -10.63
CA ASN A 227 -16.23 -17.19 -9.66
C ASN A 227 -16.01 -17.75 -8.25
N LEU A 228 -15.00 -17.29 -7.53
CA LEU A 228 -14.69 -17.83 -6.20
C LEU A 228 -15.77 -17.48 -5.16
N ALA A 229 -16.51 -16.37 -5.34
CA ALA A 229 -17.71 -16.07 -4.55
C ALA A 229 -18.81 -17.14 -4.67
N ASN A 230 -18.85 -17.90 -5.77
CA ASN A 230 -19.87 -18.94 -5.93
C ASN A 230 -19.46 -20.28 -5.27
N THR A 231 -18.28 -20.34 -4.65
CA THR A 231 -17.80 -21.53 -3.93
C THR A 231 -18.28 -21.55 -2.47
N GLU A 232 -18.38 -22.75 -1.89
CA GLU A 232 -18.74 -22.92 -0.47
C GLU A 232 -17.69 -22.30 0.48
N PRO A 233 -16.36 -22.49 0.29
CA PRO A 233 -15.36 -21.93 1.20
C PRO A 233 -15.41 -20.40 1.33
N LEU A 234 -15.56 -19.65 0.22
CA LEU A 234 -15.63 -18.19 0.33
C LEU A 234 -16.94 -17.72 0.96
N ARG A 235 -18.04 -18.46 0.75
CA ARG A 235 -19.34 -18.16 1.36
C ARG A 235 -19.37 -18.43 2.85
N GLU A 236 -18.68 -19.48 3.31
CA GLU A 236 -18.53 -19.80 4.74
C GLU A 236 -17.79 -18.68 5.51
N LEU A 237 -16.94 -17.91 4.84
CA LEU A 237 -16.30 -16.70 5.40
C LEU A 237 -17.18 -15.43 5.37
N GLY A 238 -18.44 -15.54 4.94
CA GLY A 238 -19.32 -14.38 4.75
C GLY A 238 -19.20 -13.72 3.37
N GLY A 239 -18.42 -14.29 2.45
CA GLY A 239 -18.09 -13.68 1.16
C GLY A 239 -17.14 -12.49 1.29
N THR A 240 -17.12 -11.67 0.25
CA THR A 240 -16.32 -10.45 0.23
C THR A 240 -17.12 -9.23 -0.19
N ARG A 241 -16.53 -8.04 -0.02
CA ARG A 241 -17.08 -6.75 -0.49
C ARG A 241 -15.97 -5.93 -1.13
N ILE A 242 -16.30 -5.29 -2.25
CA ILE A 242 -15.50 -4.25 -2.89
C ILE A 242 -14.04 -4.72 -2.99
N ASN A 243 -13.85 -5.85 -3.69
CA ASN A 243 -12.50 -6.39 -3.88
C ASN A 243 -11.77 -5.45 -4.84
N CYS A 244 -10.89 -4.60 -4.33
CA CYS A 244 -10.17 -3.61 -5.12
C CYS A 244 -8.79 -4.15 -5.51
N TYR A 245 -7.70 -3.50 -5.07
CA TYR A 245 -6.35 -3.99 -5.36
C TYR A 245 -5.99 -5.29 -4.60
N GLY A 246 -4.71 -5.65 -4.62
CA GLY A 246 -4.19 -6.89 -4.06
C GLY A 246 -2.76 -7.15 -4.49
N ASP A 247 -2.17 -8.22 -3.98
CA ASP A 247 -0.76 -8.54 -4.18
C ASP A 247 -0.54 -10.05 -4.37
N ARG A 248 0.61 -10.43 -4.92
CA ARG A 248 1.08 -11.82 -4.92
C ARG A 248 2.04 -12.00 -3.75
N SER A 249 1.63 -12.77 -2.76
CA SER A 249 2.47 -13.04 -1.59
C SER A 249 3.80 -13.73 -1.97
N PRO A 250 4.85 -13.61 -1.14
CA PRO A 250 6.11 -14.36 -1.32
C PRO A 250 5.93 -15.89 -1.38
N TRP A 251 4.88 -16.42 -0.76
CA TRP A 251 4.50 -17.85 -0.84
C TRP A 251 3.57 -18.18 -2.03
N ASN A 252 3.51 -17.28 -3.02
CA ASN A 252 2.88 -17.44 -4.33
C ASN A 252 1.37 -17.71 -4.25
N THR A 253 0.65 -16.91 -3.47
CA THR A 253 -0.81 -16.89 -3.41
C THR A 253 -1.36 -15.53 -3.81
N MET A 254 -2.62 -15.53 -4.28
CA MET A 254 -3.36 -14.29 -4.53
C MET A 254 -3.85 -13.72 -3.20
N LEU A 255 -3.45 -12.48 -2.88
CA LEU A 255 -4.02 -11.65 -1.84
C LEU A 255 -4.97 -10.64 -2.46
N SER A 256 -6.25 -10.68 -2.12
CA SER A 256 -7.25 -9.66 -2.51
C SER A 256 -7.55 -8.74 -1.33
N SER A 257 -7.70 -7.43 -1.56
CA SER A 257 -8.11 -6.49 -0.52
C SER A 257 -9.59 -6.14 -0.60
N GLU A 258 -10.25 -6.06 0.55
CA GLU A 258 -11.61 -5.52 0.65
C GLU A 258 -11.59 -4.03 1.02
N GLU A 259 -12.03 -3.19 0.09
CA GLU A 259 -12.07 -1.74 0.23
C GLU A 259 -13.40 -1.29 0.85
N ASN A 260 -13.64 -1.68 2.10
CA ASN A 260 -14.92 -1.44 2.77
C ASN A 260 -15.09 0.01 3.27
N TYR A 261 -15.37 0.99 2.40
CA TYR A 261 -15.51 2.41 2.80
C TYR A 261 -16.53 2.71 3.91
N ALA A 262 -17.51 1.83 4.10
CA ALA A 262 -18.50 1.97 5.17
C ALA A 262 -17.94 1.64 6.57
N HIS A 263 -16.66 1.29 6.70
CA HIS A 263 -16.04 0.99 8.00
C HIS A 263 -15.92 2.20 8.93
N THR A 264 -16.09 3.43 8.43
CA THR A 264 -15.89 4.66 9.19
C THR A 264 -16.89 4.82 10.33
N ARG A 265 -16.40 4.77 11.57
CA ARG A 265 -17.18 5.05 12.80
C ARG A 265 -17.36 6.54 13.05
N VAL A 266 -16.30 7.32 12.86
CA VAL A 266 -16.25 8.77 13.05
C VAL A 266 -15.72 9.44 11.79
N SER A 267 -16.36 10.52 11.35
CA SER A 267 -16.04 11.24 10.11
C SER A 267 -14.74 12.03 10.22
N LEU A 268 -13.94 11.98 9.15
CA LEU A 268 -12.73 12.78 8.93
C LEU A 268 -11.77 12.70 10.11
N THR A 269 -11.12 13.80 10.47
CA THR A 269 -10.16 13.89 11.57
C THR A 269 -10.79 13.76 12.97
N GLY A 270 -12.11 13.58 13.08
CA GLY A 270 -12.81 13.48 14.36
C GLY A 270 -12.49 12.21 15.15
N THR A 271 -12.58 12.31 16.47
CA THR A 271 -12.38 11.20 17.42
C THR A 271 -13.71 10.74 18.05
N VAL A 272 -13.73 9.55 18.65
CA VAL A 272 -14.87 9.11 19.46
C VAL A 272 -14.95 9.96 20.73
N GLY A 273 -13.82 10.38 21.30
CA GLY A 273 -13.76 11.36 22.39
C GLY A 273 -14.46 12.69 22.08
N ASP A 274 -14.46 13.14 20.82
CA ASP A 274 -15.20 14.35 20.40
C ASP A 274 -16.72 14.18 20.52
N ILE A 275 -17.23 12.98 20.23
CA ILE A 275 -18.65 12.64 20.40
C ILE A 275 -19.03 12.71 21.89
N GLU A 276 -18.22 12.11 22.77
CA GLU A 276 -18.42 12.15 24.22
C GLU A 276 -18.35 13.59 24.77
N ALA A 277 -17.41 14.39 24.28
CA ALA A 277 -17.26 15.79 24.68
C ALA A 277 -18.45 16.66 24.23
N ALA A 278 -18.98 16.42 23.03
CA ALA A 278 -20.16 17.10 22.51
C ALA A 278 -21.47 16.61 23.14
N GLY A 279 -21.50 15.35 23.60
CA GLY A 279 -22.68 14.64 24.07
C GLY A 279 -23.66 14.31 22.94
N THR A 280 -23.17 14.21 21.71
CA THR A 280 -23.91 13.88 20.48
C THR A 280 -22.94 13.53 19.36
N GLY A 281 -23.27 12.53 18.53
CA GLY A 281 -22.51 12.18 17.32
C GLY A 281 -22.91 12.99 16.08
N LYS A 282 -23.80 13.98 16.21
CA LYS A 282 -24.21 14.84 15.09
C LYS A 282 -23.00 15.53 14.44
N GLY A 283 -22.82 15.33 13.14
CA GLY A 283 -21.67 15.87 12.38
C GLY A 283 -20.41 15.01 12.45
N LEU A 284 -20.39 14.02 13.35
CA LEU A 284 -19.22 13.18 13.64
C LEU A 284 -19.45 11.71 13.32
N VAL A 285 -20.68 11.18 13.40
CA VAL A 285 -20.94 9.76 13.13
C VAL A 285 -20.81 9.42 11.65
N GLY A 286 -20.09 8.34 11.35
CA GLY A 286 -19.87 7.79 10.02
C GLY A 286 -20.81 6.62 9.66
N GLY A 287 -20.64 6.09 8.44
CA GLY A 287 -21.51 5.06 7.86
C GLY A 287 -21.57 3.74 8.64
N ALA A 288 -20.51 3.38 9.38
CA ALA A 288 -20.44 2.09 10.10
C ALA A 288 -21.56 1.93 11.12
N ALA A 289 -22.00 3.03 11.74
CA ALA A 289 -23.06 3.01 12.74
C ALA A 289 -24.42 2.53 12.17
N PHE A 290 -24.61 2.61 10.85
CA PHE A 290 -25.87 2.33 10.18
C PHE A 290 -25.87 1.03 9.37
N TRP A 291 -24.88 0.14 9.60
CA TRP A 291 -24.71 -1.08 8.82
C TRP A 291 -25.94 -2.02 8.82
N ASN A 292 -26.53 -2.29 9.99
CA ASN A 292 -27.73 -3.11 10.14
C ASN A 292 -29.02 -2.28 10.16
N ARG A 293 -28.99 -1.03 9.69
CA ARG A 293 -30.22 -0.26 9.47
C ARG A 293 -31.00 -0.87 8.27
N PRO A 294 -32.33 -1.07 8.37
CA PRO A 294 -33.15 -1.40 7.19
C PRO A 294 -32.98 -0.37 6.07
N ASN A 295 -32.69 -0.81 4.83
CA ASN A 295 -32.24 0.04 3.73
C ASN A 295 -31.08 0.95 4.16
N PRO A 296 -29.88 0.40 4.42
CA PRO A 296 -28.82 1.10 5.14
C PRO A 296 -28.31 2.35 4.39
N VAL A 297 -28.17 2.28 3.05
CA VAL A 297 -27.78 3.45 2.23
C VAL A 297 -28.75 4.63 2.32
N GLY A 298 -30.02 4.38 2.69
CA GLY A 298 -31.02 5.43 2.84
C GLY A 298 -30.73 6.42 3.97
N ILE A 299 -29.70 6.17 4.79
CA ILE A 299 -29.38 7.00 5.96
C ILE A 299 -29.07 8.46 5.61
N GLN A 300 -28.33 8.75 4.54
CA GLN A 300 -27.99 10.15 4.21
C GLN A 300 -29.26 10.98 3.98
N SER A 301 -30.21 10.45 3.20
CA SER A 301 -31.49 11.10 2.97
C SER A 301 -32.31 11.24 4.26
N ALA A 302 -32.23 10.26 5.17
CA ALA A 302 -32.90 10.31 6.46
C ALA A 302 -32.32 11.41 7.36
N ILE A 303 -30.99 11.53 7.44
CA ILE A 303 -30.30 12.60 8.17
C ILE A 303 -30.67 13.99 7.60
N ASP A 304 -30.71 14.14 6.28
CA ASP A 304 -31.16 15.38 5.64
C ASP A 304 -32.60 15.75 6.03
N ASP A 305 -33.51 14.76 6.09
CA ASP A 305 -34.90 14.96 6.50
C ASP A 305 -35.05 15.26 8.00
N TYR A 306 -34.27 14.60 8.86
CA TYR A 306 -34.36 14.76 10.32
C TYR A 306 -33.78 16.08 10.81
N TYR A 307 -32.70 16.54 10.20
CA TYR A 307 -31.91 17.67 10.69
C TYR A 307 -32.01 18.91 9.77
N GLY A 308 -32.38 18.79 8.49
CA GLY A 308 -32.59 19.94 7.60
C GLY A 308 -31.32 20.78 7.44
N ASP A 309 -31.36 22.07 7.77
CA ASP A 309 -30.20 22.98 7.68
C ASP A 309 -29.01 22.55 8.59
N ASP A 310 -29.29 21.65 9.53
CA ASP A 310 -28.35 21.11 10.51
C ASP A 310 -27.83 19.70 10.11
N SER A 311 -28.17 19.21 8.92
CA SER A 311 -27.68 17.93 8.41
C SER A 311 -26.19 17.98 8.05
N TRP A 312 -25.58 16.81 7.91
CA TRP A 312 -24.20 16.65 7.50
C TRP A 312 -24.10 15.45 6.56
N PHE A 313 -22.95 15.32 5.89
CA PHE A 313 -22.63 14.15 5.10
C PHE A 313 -22.08 13.05 6.00
N VAL A 314 -22.72 11.88 5.96
CA VAL A 314 -22.31 10.70 6.72
C VAL A 314 -21.18 10.00 5.97
N GLN A 315 -19.93 10.16 6.40
CA GLN A 315 -18.80 9.61 5.66
C GLN A 315 -18.94 8.09 5.41
N GLY A 316 -18.77 7.67 4.16
CA GLY A 316 -18.84 6.26 3.74
C GLY A 316 -20.25 5.67 3.60
N TYR A 317 -21.33 6.46 3.76
CA TYR A 317 -22.70 5.92 3.69
C TYR A 317 -23.04 5.26 2.35
N TRP A 318 -22.46 5.74 1.25
CA TRP A 318 -22.74 5.23 -0.10
C TRP A 318 -22.23 3.79 -0.27
N ALA A 319 -21.19 3.38 0.46
CA ALA A 319 -20.67 2.01 0.44
C ALA A 319 -21.50 1.03 1.27
N LEU A 320 -22.56 1.50 1.93
CA LEU A 320 -23.63 0.65 2.46
C LEU A 320 -24.49 0.06 1.32
N ASP A 321 -24.31 0.52 0.09
CA ASP A 321 -24.87 -0.15 -1.08
C ASP A 321 -24.46 -1.63 -1.15
N GLY A 322 -25.40 -2.46 -1.57
CA GLY A 322 -25.17 -3.90 -1.71
C GLY A 322 -25.06 -4.69 -0.41
N VAL A 323 -25.22 -4.11 0.79
CA VAL A 323 -25.28 -4.88 2.07
C VAL A 323 -26.45 -5.87 2.07
N GLU A 324 -27.64 -5.47 1.61
CA GLU A 324 -28.79 -6.39 1.54
C GLU A 324 -28.63 -7.43 0.43
N PHE A 325 -27.96 -7.10 -0.68
CA PHE A 325 -27.61 -8.08 -1.71
C PHE A 325 -26.59 -9.10 -1.19
N LEU A 326 -25.72 -8.69 -0.28
CA LEU A 326 -24.82 -9.59 0.44
C LEU A 326 -25.58 -10.51 1.40
N ALA A 327 -26.62 -10.02 2.08
CA ALA A 327 -27.52 -10.89 2.83
C ALA A 327 -28.17 -11.97 1.94
N TYR A 328 -28.68 -11.60 0.75
CA TYR A 328 -29.23 -12.57 -0.20
C TYR A 328 -28.20 -13.55 -0.73
N TYR A 329 -26.97 -13.08 -0.98
CA TYR A 329 -25.84 -13.95 -1.27
C TYR A 329 -25.59 -14.96 -0.13
N LEU A 330 -25.68 -14.56 1.14
CA LEU A 330 -25.54 -15.48 2.27
C LEU A 330 -26.76 -16.39 2.47
N GLY A 331 -27.85 -16.17 1.74
CA GLY A 331 -29.03 -17.03 1.75
C GLY A 331 -30.20 -16.51 2.57
N ALA A 332 -30.22 -15.21 2.91
CA ALA A 332 -31.35 -14.56 3.54
C ALA A 332 -32.65 -14.72 2.74
N GLU A 333 -33.77 -14.84 3.43
CA GLU A 333 -35.09 -14.80 2.80
C GLU A 333 -35.33 -13.44 2.15
N GLN A 334 -35.72 -13.46 0.89
CA GLN A 334 -35.96 -12.24 0.12
C GLN A 334 -37.16 -11.45 0.67
N VAL A 335 -36.92 -10.20 1.06
CA VAL A 335 -37.97 -9.33 1.60
C VAL A 335 -38.60 -8.50 0.49
N ASP A 336 -39.94 -8.55 0.41
CA ASP A 336 -40.83 -7.76 -0.48
C ASP A 336 -40.32 -7.55 -1.92
N GLN A 337 -40.15 -8.65 -2.68
CA GLN A 337 -39.72 -8.66 -4.09
C GLN A 337 -40.88 -8.55 -5.11
N THR A 338 -42.02 -7.91 -4.78
CA THR A 338 -43.24 -7.96 -5.62
C THR A 338 -43.23 -7.02 -6.84
N GLY A 339 -43.82 -7.47 -7.96
CA GLY A 339 -43.50 -7.04 -9.34
C GLY A 339 -43.81 -5.61 -9.83
N ASP A 340 -43.95 -4.61 -8.95
CA ASP A 340 -43.84 -3.18 -9.31
C ASP A 340 -42.55 -2.54 -8.72
N ASN A 341 -41.64 -3.36 -8.17
CA ASN A 341 -40.40 -3.03 -7.45
C ASN A 341 -39.32 -2.30 -8.27
N GLU A 342 -39.35 -0.96 -8.24
CA GLU A 342 -38.21 -0.15 -8.69
C GLU A 342 -37.34 0.38 -7.53
N ASN A 343 -37.70 0.15 -6.25
CA ASN A 343 -37.03 0.78 -5.09
C ASN A 343 -36.75 -0.19 -3.92
N ASN A 344 -35.68 0.08 -3.19
CA ASN A 344 -35.32 -0.62 -1.95
C ASN A 344 -36.34 -0.38 -0.81
N THR A 345 -36.58 -1.38 0.04
CA THR A 345 -37.61 -1.35 1.12
C THR A 345 -36.97 -1.22 2.50
N THR A 346 -37.70 -0.71 3.49
CA THR A 346 -37.26 -0.65 4.90
C THR A 346 -37.81 -1.80 5.74
N ASN A 347 -38.46 -2.80 5.14
CA ASN A 347 -38.86 -4.01 5.86
C ASN A 347 -37.59 -4.77 6.29
N PRO A 348 -37.41 -5.10 7.58
CA PRO A 348 -36.15 -5.66 8.05
C PRO A 348 -35.92 -7.09 7.56
N ILE A 349 -34.66 -7.41 7.28
CA ILE A 349 -34.13 -8.78 7.17
C ILE A 349 -33.81 -9.25 8.59
N GLY A 350 -34.55 -10.25 9.07
CA GLY A 350 -34.46 -10.79 10.44
C GLY A 350 -33.90 -12.21 10.52
N ASP A 351 -33.32 -12.74 9.44
CA ASP A 351 -32.71 -14.07 9.39
C ASP A 351 -31.19 -14.02 9.20
N VAL A 352 -30.67 -14.21 7.99
CA VAL A 352 -29.22 -14.19 7.72
C VAL A 352 -28.84 -12.76 7.35
N TYR A 353 -28.01 -12.09 8.14
CA TYR A 353 -27.54 -10.74 7.85
C TYR A 353 -26.01 -10.64 7.95
N PRO A 354 -25.34 -9.93 7.03
CA PRO A 354 -23.88 -9.82 7.05
C PRO A 354 -23.41 -9.05 8.29
N ASN A 355 -22.53 -9.66 9.08
CA ASN A 355 -21.83 -9.01 10.20
C ASN A 355 -20.77 -8.03 9.67
N PRO A 356 -20.79 -6.74 10.03
CA PRO A 356 -19.84 -5.73 9.51
C PRO A 356 -18.38 -6.06 9.79
N TYR A 357 -18.10 -6.77 10.87
CA TYR A 357 -16.75 -7.15 11.27
C TYR A 357 -16.22 -8.38 10.52
N ARG A 358 -16.98 -8.94 9.57
CA ARG A 358 -16.51 -9.98 8.64
C ARG A 358 -15.90 -9.38 7.36
N TYR A 359 -15.86 -8.05 7.20
CA TYR A 359 -15.45 -7.37 5.96
C TYR A 359 -14.46 -6.23 6.21
N GLY A 360 -13.59 -5.98 5.22
CA GLY A 360 -12.56 -4.94 5.26
C GLY A 360 -11.19 -5.52 5.60
N TYR A 361 -10.84 -6.66 5.00
CA TYR A 361 -9.61 -7.40 5.26
C TYR A 361 -8.92 -7.84 3.97
N HIS A 362 -7.63 -8.16 4.05
CA HIS A 362 -6.95 -8.92 3.00
C HIS A 362 -7.38 -10.40 3.04
N VAL A 363 -7.61 -10.98 1.86
CA VAL A 363 -8.10 -12.34 1.64
C VAL A 363 -7.05 -13.14 0.87
N ASP A 364 -6.49 -14.17 1.50
CA ASP A 364 -5.48 -15.05 0.91
C ASP A 364 -6.14 -16.31 0.33
N PHE A 365 -6.05 -16.49 -0.99
CA PHE A 365 -6.52 -17.69 -1.67
C PHE A 365 -5.42 -18.75 -1.69
N ARG A 366 -5.36 -19.55 -0.62
CA ARG A 366 -4.36 -20.60 -0.44
C ARG A 366 -4.65 -21.81 -1.31
N GLU A 367 -3.60 -22.60 -1.53
CA GLU A 367 -3.61 -23.72 -2.47
C GLU A 367 -4.14 -23.31 -3.87
N PRO A 368 -3.56 -22.28 -4.50
CA PRO A 368 -4.17 -21.59 -5.65
C PRO A 368 -4.43 -22.52 -6.86
N ALA A 369 -3.62 -23.57 -7.02
CA ALA A 369 -3.78 -24.57 -8.06
C ALA A 369 -4.75 -25.72 -7.73
N ALA A 370 -5.36 -25.76 -6.53
CA ALA A 370 -6.36 -26.76 -6.17
C ALA A 370 -7.64 -26.62 -7.02
N GLU A 371 -8.49 -27.66 -7.06
CA GLU A 371 -9.78 -27.57 -7.77
C GLU A 371 -10.63 -26.41 -7.23
N THR A 372 -10.67 -26.24 -5.91
CA THR A 372 -11.24 -25.11 -5.20
C THR A 372 -10.16 -24.56 -4.25
N PRO A 373 -9.66 -23.33 -4.45
CA PRO A 373 -8.74 -22.68 -3.51
C PRO A 373 -9.40 -22.49 -2.14
N GLU A 374 -8.60 -22.50 -1.08
CA GLU A 374 -9.06 -22.33 0.30
C GLU A 374 -8.78 -20.88 0.74
N PRO A 375 -9.80 -20.00 0.82
CA PRO A 375 -9.61 -18.63 1.26
C PRO A 375 -9.44 -18.56 2.78
N ILE A 376 -8.70 -17.55 3.24
CA ILE A 376 -8.71 -17.07 4.63
C ILE A 376 -8.76 -15.55 4.63
N LYS A 377 -9.23 -14.94 5.72
CA LYS A 377 -9.09 -13.50 5.95
C LYS A 377 -8.04 -13.24 7.02
N TYR A 378 -7.12 -12.30 6.77
CA TYR A 378 -6.16 -11.84 7.76
C TYR A 378 -6.79 -10.74 8.63
N TYR A 379 -7.70 -11.14 9.54
CA TYR A 379 -8.30 -10.27 10.54
C TYR A 379 -7.27 -9.56 11.42
N VAL A 380 -6.13 -10.20 11.65
CA VAL A 380 -5.00 -9.66 12.41
C VAL A 380 -4.37 -8.41 11.79
N MET A 381 -4.54 -8.19 10.49
CA MET A 381 -4.05 -6.99 9.82
C MET A 381 -4.98 -5.77 10.00
N GLY A 382 -6.08 -5.91 10.73
CA GLY A 382 -7.02 -4.83 11.03
C GLY A 382 -8.08 -4.61 9.95
N ARG A 383 -9.13 -3.89 10.32
CA ARG A 383 -10.32 -3.64 9.50
C ARG A 383 -10.32 -2.22 8.95
N THR A 384 -10.15 -2.07 7.65
CA THR A 384 -10.15 -0.76 6.97
C THR A 384 -10.81 -0.85 5.59
N ALA A 385 -10.70 0.21 4.78
CA ALA A 385 -10.96 0.15 3.36
C ALA A 385 -9.63 -0.12 2.68
N TRP A 386 -9.20 -1.38 2.67
CA TRP A 386 -7.90 -1.75 2.11
C TRP A 386 -7.91 -1.61 0.60
N GLU A 387 -6.97 -0.85 0.08
CA GLU A 387 -6.67 -0.81 -1.34
C GLU A 387 -5.57 -1.84 -1.64
N ALA A 388 -4.32 -1.50 -1.36
CA ALA A 388 -3.17 -2.36 -1.62
C ALA A 388 -2.52 -2.92 -0.33
N PRO A 389 -2.21 -4.23 -0.28
CA PRO A 389 -1.18 -4.79 0.58
C PRO A 389 0.18 -4.86 -0.15
N ASP A 390 1.28 -4.81 0.59
CA ASP A 390 2.61 -5.20 0.10
C ASP A 390 3.26 -6.09 1.17
N VAL A 391 3.38 -7.39 0.88
CA VAL A 391 3.97 -8.36 1.81
C VAL A 391 5.46 -8.50 1.52
N LEU A 392 6.28 -8.12 2.49
CA LEU A 392 7.72 -8.07 2.30
C LEU A 392 8.38 -9.46 2.35
N PRO A 393 9.60 -9.62 1.80
CA PRO A 393 10.28 -10.91 1.71
C PRO A 393 10.74 -11.53 3.04
N ASP A 394 10.65 -10.80 4.15
CA ASP A 394 10.78 -11.40 5.49
C ASP A 394 9.57 -12.29 5.85
N GLU A 395 8.53 -12.26 5.01
CA GLU A 395 7.26 -12.98 5.12
C GLU A 395 6.51 -12.63 6.41
N ARG A 396 6.81 -11.47 7.01
CA ARG A 396 6.25 -11.02 8.29
C ARG A 396 5.67 -9.62 8.19
N THR A 397 6.41 -8.72 7.56
CA THR A 397 6.07 -7.31 7.48
C THR A 397 5.13 -7.07 6.31
N VAL A 398 4.02 -6.39 6.57
CA VAL A 398 3.01 -6.05 5.57
C VAL A 398 2.71 -4.56 5.69
N TYR A 399 2.87 -3.83 4.59
CA TYR A 399 2.36 -2.48 4.46
C TYR A 399 0.97 -2.50 3.84
N GLY A 400 0.07 -1.65 4.31
CA GLY A 400 -1.29 -1.55 3.80
C GLY A 400 -1.71 -0.10 3.58
N CYS A 401 -2.25 0.21 2.40
CA CYS A 401 -2.85 1.49 2.08
C CYS A 401 -4.37 1.42 2.24
N SER A 402 -4.97 2.44 2.87
CA SER A 402 -6.43 2.52 3.03
C SER A 402 -7.02 3.71 2.27
N ASP A 403 -7.90 3.42 1.31
CA ASP A 403 -8.47 4.42 0.41
C ASP A 403 -9.69 5.14 0.99
N GLY A 404 -9.74 6.43 0.70
CA GLY A 404 -10.75 7.42 1.06
C GLY A 404 -10.20 8.54 1.92
N ASP A 405 -11.08 9.51 2.21
CA ASP A 405 -10.71 10.71 2.95
C ASP A 405 -10.32 10.39 4.41
N SER A 406 -9.08 10.78 4.77
CA SER A 406 -8.53 10.65 6.11
C SER A 406 -8.53 9.21 6.63
N LYS A 407 -7.90 8.26 5.93
CA LYS A 407 -7.90 6.83 6.33
C LYS A 407 -6.54 6.20 6.61
N GLY A 408 -5.45 6.77 6.12
CA GLY A 408 -4.09 6.43 6.52
C GLY A 408 -3.45 5.24 5.79
N ILE A 409 -2.15 5.09 6.02
CA ILE A 409 -1.36 3.89 5.73
C ILE A 409 -1.16 3.10 7.03
N TYR A 410 -0.94 1.80 6.98
CA TYR A 410 -0.75 0.95 8.16
C TYR A 410 0.38 -0.04 7.93
N LYS A 411 0.90 -0.59 9.03
CA LYS A 411 1.92 -1.65 9.02
C LYS A 411 1.49 -2.77 9.94
N PHE A 412 1.65 -4.02 9.51
CA PHE A 412 1.50 -5.21 10.34
C PHE A 412 2.82 -5.98 10.34
N VAL A 413 3.19 -6.55 11.50
CA VAL A 413 4.38 -7.41 11.63
C VAL A 413 4.00 -8.69 12.35
N ALA A 414 4.12 -9.83 11.66
CA ALA A 414 3.90 -11.15 12.25
C ALA A 414 5.07 -11.59 13.15
N ASP A 415 4.78 -12.33 14.23
CA ASP A 415 5.79 -12.82 15.18
C ASP A 415 6.75 -13.86 14.55
N GLU A 416 6.22 -14.66 13.62
CA GLU A 416 6.92 -15.63 12.79
C GLU A 416 6.55 -15.43 11.31
N PRO A 417 7.34 -15.93 10.35
CA PRO A 417 6.96 -15.89 8.93
C PRO A 417 5.56 -16.47 8.73
N ILE A 418 4.67 -15.74 8.07
CA ILE A 418 3.28 -16.16 7.84
C ILE A 418 3.17 -17.59 7.26
N PRO A 419 4.02 -18.07 6.34
CA PRO A 419 3.92 -19.44 5.85
C PRO A 419 4.47 -20.50 6.81
N SER A 420 5.12 -20.15 7.92
CA SER A 420 5.60 -21.13 8.92
C SER A 420 4.49 -21.66 9.83
N TYR A 421 3.38 -20.93 9.97
CA TYR A 421 2.23 -21.37 10.75
C TYR A 421 1.55 -22.58 10.08
N GLU A 422 1.41 -23.68 10.82
CA GLU A 422 0.72 -24.88 10.31
C GLU A 422 -0.76 -24.61 10.01
N ASN A 423 -1.37 -23.76 10.82
CA ASN A 423 -2.73 -23.28 10.65
C ASN A 423 -2.68 -21.76 10.42
N PRO A 424 -3.15 -21.24 9.27
CA PRO A 424 -3.11 -19.80 9.01
C PRO A 424 -3.94 -18.95 9.98
N MET A 425 -4.90 -19.55 10.70
CA MET A 425 -5.61 -18.83 11.77
C MET A 425 -4.75 -18.61 13.02
N ASP A 426 -3.61 -19.29 13.15
CA ASP A 426 -2.69 -19.12 14.28
C ASP A 426 -1.71 -17.96 14.04
N VAL A 427 -1.72 -17.32 12.86
CA VAL A 427 -0.89 -16.14 12.57
C VAL A 427 -1.16 -15.07 13.63
N GLU A 428 -0.10 -14.67 14.33
CA GLU A 428 -0.11 -13.64 15.38
C GLU A 428 0.93 -12.56 15.11
N GLY A 429 0.67 -11.36 15.60
CA GLY A 429 1.55 -10.21 15.40
C GLY A 429 0.96 -8.90 15.88
N THR A 430 1.66 -7.82 15.56
CA THR A 430 1.33 -6.46 15.99
C THR A 430 0.88 -5.60 14.82
N LEU A 431 -0.22 -4.86 15.01
CA LEU A 431 -0.73 -3.86 14.09
C LEU A 431 -0.25 -2.46 14.49
N TYR A 432 0.16 -1.65 13.52
CA TYR A 432 0.74 -0.33 13.70
C TYR A 432 0.03 0.73 12.84
N ALA A 433 -0.02 1.96 13.35
CA ALA A 433 -0.43 3.16 12.63
C ALA A 433 0.69 4.22 12.61
N PRO A 434 0.78 5.06 11.57
CA PRO A 434 1.85 6.02 11.42
C PRO A 434 1.61 7.25 12.31
N LYS A 435 2.70 7.88 12.73
CA LYS A 435 2.74 9.25 13.26
C LYS A 435 3.77 10.03 12.47
N ILE A 436 3.35 11.12 11.83
CA ILE A 436 4.29 12.05 11.18
C ILE A 436 4.89 12.97 12.24
N THR A 437 6.22 13.09 12.25
CA THR A 437 6.96 13.68 13.39
C THR A 437 7.78 14.92 13.05
N ASN A 438 8.03 15.21 11.78
CA ASN A 438 8.90 16.32 11.39
C ASN A 438 8.14 17.65 11.24
N ASP A 439 8.64 18.70 11.90
CA ASP A 439 8.08 20.06 11.89
C ASP A 439 7.82 20.62 10.48
N ALA A 440 8.60 20.21 9.47
CA ALA A 440 8.47 20.69 8.09
C ALA A 440 7.16 20.23 7.40
N ALA A 441 6.52 19.18 7.92
CA ALA A 441 5.22 18.74 7.44
C ALA A 441 4.03 19.46 8.11
N SER A 442 4.29 20.33 9.09
CA SER A 442 3.27 20.94 9.97
C SER A 442 3.37 22.47 9.98
N VAL A 443 2.27 23.19 9.70
CA VAL A 443 2.24 24.66 9.86
C VAL A 443 2.33 25.03 11.33
N ALA A 444 1.72 24.23 12.21
CA ALA A 444 1.74 24.48 13.65
C ALA A 444 3.18 24.55 14.21
N ASP A 445 4.10 23.76 13.62
CA ASP A 445 5.48 23.62 14.09
C ASP A 445 6.48 24.40 13.21
N GLY A 446 6.37 24.30 11.89
CA GLY A 446 7.23 24.97 10.90
C GLY A 446 6.91 26.44 10.65
N GLY A 447 5.65 26.86 10.86
CA GLY A 447 5.19 28.25 10.76
C GLY A 447 4.82 28.75 9.35
N GLU A 448 5.04 27.93 8.32
CA GLU A 448 4.54 28.11 6.94
C GLU A 448 4.18 26.74 6.32
N ARG A 449 3.44 26.74 5.21
CA ARG A 449 3.19 25.52 4.43
C ARG A 449 4.35 25.33 3.48
N ASP A 450 4.94 24.13 3.51
CA ASP A 450 5.98 23.72 2.58
C ASP A 450 5.36 22.87 1.47
N SER A 451 6.03 22.85 0.30
CA SER A 451 5.61 22.02 -0.82
C SER A 451 5.87 20.53 -0.55
N PRO A 452 4.93 19.63 -0.87
CA PRO A 452 5.16 18.18 -0.80
C PRO A 452 6.26 17.70 -1.74
N ALA A 453 6.69 18.50 -2.72
CA ALA A 453 7.86 18.19 -3.56
C ALA A 453 9.21 18.39 -2.86
N ALA A 454 9.24 19.08 -1.71
CA ALA A 454 10.48 19.48 -1.03
C ALA A 454 10.66 18.87 0.36
N VAL A 455 9.66 18.13 0.85
CA VAL A 455 9.61 17.63 2.22
C VAL A 455 9.33 16.13 2.20
N SER A 456 10.24 15.38 2.79
CA SER A 456 10.00 13.98 3.17
C SER A 456 9.16 13.93 4.44
N LEU A 457 8.35 12.89 4.61
CA LEU A 457 7.59 12.65 5.83
C LEU A 457 8.36 11.69 6.74
N GLU A 458 8.65 12.11 7.97
CA GLU A 458 9.33 11.26 8.96
C GLU A 458 8.29 10.53 9.82
N ILE A 459 8.33 9.20 9.83
CA ILE A 459 7.33 8.30 10.40
C ILE A 459 7.85 7.63 11.66
N GLU A 460 7.07 7.73 12.74
CA GLU A 460 7.10 6.81 13.86
C GLU A 460 5.90 5.87 13.78
N TRP A 461 6.10 4.55 13.96
CA TRP A 461 5.00 3.57 13.93
C TRP A 461 4.49 3.32 15.35
N LEU A 462 3.26 3.76 15.63
CA LEU A 462 2.56 3.53 16.89
C LEU A 462 1.91 2.15 16.89
N GLU A 463 2.22 1.34 17.90
CA GLU A 463 1.55 0.06 18.13
C GLU A 463 0.08 0.29 18.49
N LEU A 464 -0.84 -0.37 17.77
CA LEU A 464 -2.26 -0.39 18.11
C LEU A 464 -2.61 -1.57 19.01
N GLY A 465 -2.04 -2.75 18.75
CA GLY A 465 -2.28 -3.95 19.53
C GLY A 465 -1.68 -5.21 18.93
N HIS A 466 -1.61 -6.26 19.75
CA HIS A 466 -1.12 -7.60 19.38
C HIS A 466 -2.21 -8.65 19.63
N ALA A 467 -2.43 -9.54 18.66
CA ALA A 467 -3.36 -10.66 18.75
C ALA A 467 -3.07 -11.71 17.68
N SER A 468 -3.67 -12.89 17.83
CA SER A 468 -3.76 -13.90 16.78
C SER A 468 -5.00 -13.72 15.90
N ASN A 469 -4.93 -14.18 14.66
CA ASN A 469 -6.04 -14.16 13.73
C ASN A 469 -7.26 -14.94 14.26
N ALA A 470 -7.03 -16.04 15.00
CA ALA A 470 -8.07 -16.84 15.65
C ALA A 470 -8.73 -16.14 16.84
N GLU A 471 -7.98 -15.39 17.65
CA GLU A 471 -8.59 -14.56 18.72
C GLU A 471 -9.56 -13.56 18.12
N ILE A 472 -9.14 -12.86 17.05
CA ILE A 472 -9.97 -11.83 16.41
C ILE A 472 -11.20 -12.45 15.75
N GLU A 473 -11.06 -13.58 15.05
CA GLU A 473 -12.20 -14.31 14.50
C GLU A 473 -13.23 -14.66 15.58
N SER A 474 -12.76 -15.06 16.77
CA SER A 474 -13.64 -15.39 17.89
C SER A 474 -14.40 -14.18 18.44
N TRP A 475 -13.79 -13.00 18.42
CA TRP A 475 -14.47 -11.73 18.76
C TRP A 475 -15.49 -11.34 17.71
N ILE A 476 -15.15 -11.49 16.42
CA ILE A 476 -16.06 -11.21 15.31
C ILE A 476 -17.32 -12.09 15.42
N ALA A 477 -17.15 -13.37 15.75
CA ALA A 477 -18.25 -14.32 15.85
C ALA A 477 -19.31 -13.94 16.90
N GLU A 478 -18.98 -13.08 17.88
CA GLU A 478 -19.95 -12.56 18.86
C GLU A 478 -21.07 -11.72 18.22
N TYR A 479 -20.84 -11.22 17.00
CA TYR A 479 -21.75 -10.33 16.28
C TYR A 479 -22.48 -10.99 15.11
N ASP A 480 -22.29 -12.30 14.86
CA ASP A 480 -22.85 -13.01 13.69
C ASP A 480 -24.39 -13.14 13.70
N ASP A 481 -25.02 -13.03 14.87
CA ASP A 481 -26.47 -13.11 15.04
C ASP A 481 -27.17 -11.73 14.97
N VAL A 482 -26.44 -10.64 14.72
CA VAL A 482 -27.01 -9.29 14.65
C VAL A 482 -27.69 -9.05 13.29
N THR A 483 -28.98 -8.71 13.30
CA THR A 483 -29.76 -8.44 12.09
C THR A 483 -30.32 -7.02 12.05
N GLN A 484 -31.16 -6.72 11.05
CA GLN A 484 -31.88 -5.45 10.98
C GLN A 484 -33.03 -5.34 12.00
N GLU A 485 -33.54 -6.47 12.52
CA GLU A 485 -34.51 -6.45 13.62
C GLU A 485 -33.83 -5.95 14.91
N GLU A 486 -32.62 -6.41 15.23
CA GLU A 486 -31.84 -5.95 16.40
C GLU A 486 -31.54 -4.45 16.37
N TYR A 487 -31.36 -3.85 15.19
CA TYR A 487 -31.22 -2.39 15.05
C TYR A 487 -32.45 -1.66 15.58
N LEU A 488 -33.64 -2.11 15.17
CA LEU A 488 -34.90 -1.50 15.58
C LEU A 488 -35.17 -1.77 17.07
N GLU A 489 -34.93 -2.99 17.54
CA GLU A 489 -35.22 -3.38 18.93
C GLU A 489 -34.26 -2.75 19.95
N ALA A 490 -33.01 -2.50 19.59
CA ALA A 490 -32.04 -1.88 20.48
C ALA A 490 -32.21 -0.36 20.59
N HIS A 491 -32.65 0.29 19.50
CA HIS A 491 -32.56 1.74 19.35
C HIS A 491 -33.91 2.46 19.31
N ALA A 492 -35.04 1.75 19.15
CA ALA A 492 -36.37 2.34 19.13
C ALA A 492 -37.18 2.03 20.39
N GLU A 493 -38.00 3.00 20.83
CA GLU A 493 -38.98 2.79 21.90
C GLU A 493 -40.31 2.24 21.34
N THR A 494 -40.60 2.56 20.08
CA THR A 494 -41.76 2.08 19.32
C THR A 494 -41.54 0.65 18.82
N ASP A 495 -42.52 -0.23 19.06
CA ASP A 495 -42.53 -1.58 18.47
C ASP A 495 -42.64 -1.46 16.94
N TRP A 496 -41.59 -1.88 16.24
CA TRP A 496 -41.49 -1.76 14.80
C TRP A 496 -42.56 -2.56 14.04
N THR A 497 -43.12 -3.60 14.67
CA THR A 497 -44.22 -4.40 14.07
C THR A 497 -45.54 -3.65 14.06
N ASP A 498 -45.69 -2.65 14.94
CA ASP A 498 -46.86 -1.77 15.03
C ASP A 498 -46.71 -0.52 14.15
N ASP A 499 -45.52 0.12 14.14
CA ASP A 499 -45.21 1.32 13.35
C ASP A 499 -43.72 1.42 12.98
N LEU A 500 -43.34 0.70 11.92
CA LEU A 500 -41.96 0.65 11.41
C LEU A 500 -41.35 2.02 11.09
N ALA A 501 -42.12 2.94 10.52
CA ALA A 501 -41.59 4.24 10.12
C ALA A 501 -41.18 5.09 11.33
N THR A 502 -42.01 5.07 12.39
CA THR A 502 -41.68 5.75 13.65
C THR A 502 -40.51 5.08 14.36
N ALA A 503 -40.50 3.73 14.42
CA ALA A 503 -39.41 2.98 15.05
C ALA A 503 -38.06 3.24 14.35
N LEU A 504 -38.02 3.26 13.01
CA LEU A 504 -36.80 3.53 12.25
C LEU A 504 -36.26 4.95 12.50
N GLU A 505 -37.13 5.97 12.53
CA GLU A 505 -36.71 7.34 12.86
C GLU A 505 -36.18 7.47 14.30
N GLU A 506 -36.82 6.78 15.26
CA GLU A 506 -36.34 6.72 16.65
C GLU A 506 -34.97 6.06 16.74
N ALA A 507 -34.80 4.92 16.05
CA ALA A 507 -33.55 4.17 16.01
C ALA A 507 -32.41 4.98 15.39
N ASP A 508 -32.62 5.59 14.23
CA ASP A 508 -31.60 6.41 13.55
C ASP A 508 -31.12 7.56 14.45
N LYS A 509 -32.04 8.24 15.14
CA LYS A 509 -31.69 9.33 16.05
C LYS A 509 -30.94 8.84 17.29
N ALA A 510 -31.33 7.71 17.87
CA ALA A 510 -30.61 7.13 18.99
C ALA A 510 -29.17 6.75 18.60
N VAL A 511 -28.99 6.16 17.42
CA VAL A 511 -27.67 5.82 16.87
C VAL A 511 -26.81 7.05 16.60
N VAL A 512 -27.40 8.16 16.12
CA VAL A 512 -26.66 9.44 15.98
C VAL A 512 -26.18 9.97 17.33
N GLU A 513 -26.98 9.84 18.38
CA GLU A 513 -26.63 10.41 19.70
C GLU A 513 -25.60 9.53 20.44
N ASP A 514 -25.85 8.22 20.52
CA ASP A 514 -25.16 7.31 21.43
C ASP A 514 -24.31 6.24 20.70
N GLY A 515 -24.32 6.22 19.36
CA GLY A 515 -23.70 5.17 18.56
C GLY A 515 -24.53 3.87 18.52
N ASN A 516 -24.14 2.95 17.64
CA ASN A 516 -24.85 1.67 17.49
C ASN A 516 -24.44 0.67 18.58
N GLN A 517 -25.36 0.42 19.52
CA GLN A 517 -25.22 -0.52 20.64
C GLN A 517 -25.28 -2.01 20.26
N ASN A 518 -25.44 -2.36 18.98
CA ASN A 518 -25.31 -3.76 18.54
C ASN A 518 -23.85 -4.18 18.32
N TYR A 519 -22.93 -3.21 18.25
CA TYR A 519 -21.51 -3.41 17.95
C TYR A 519 -20.63 -2.78 19.03
N ILE A 520 -19.32 -2.66 18.80
CA ILE A 520 -18.41 -1.96 19.73
C ILE A 520 -18.96 -0.54 19.99
N THR A 521 -19.04 -0.21 21.26
CA THR A 521 -19.60 1.05 21.75
C THR A 521 -18.57 2.17 21.76
N ASN A 522 -19.03 3.42 21.79
CA ASN A 522 -18.13 4.57 21.91
C ASN A 522 -17.35 4.54 23.24
N ASP A 523 -18.02 4.14 24.32
CA ASP A 523 -17.42 3.95 25.65
C ASP A 523 -16.25 2.95 25.62
N GLU A 524 -16.39 1.83 24.91
CA GLU A 524 -15.31 0.84 24.78
C GLU A 524 -14.08 1.39 24.06
N ILE A 525 -14.26 2.20 23.01
CA ILE A 525 -13.15 2.80 22.26
C ILE A 525 -12.40 3.83 23.13
N VAL A 526 -13.13 4.71 23.81
CA VAL A 526 -12.54 5.72 24.69
C VAL A 526 -11.85 5.08 25.89
N GLU A 527 -12.46 4.06 26.52
CA GLU A 527 -11.82 3.34 27.62
C GLU A 527 -10.56 2.60 27.15
N TRP A 528 -10.56 2.01 25.96
CA TRP A 528 -9.35 1.40 25.38
C TRP A 528 -8.23 2.43 25.23
N ALA A 529 -8.52 3.61 24.67
CA ALA A 529 -7.53 4.67 24.47
C ALA A 529 -7.01 5.24 25.80
N ASP A 530 -7.88 5.41 26.80
CA ASP A 530 -7.50 5.83 28.16
C ASP A 530 -6.55 4.81 28.79
N GLN A 531 -6.79 3.51 28.64
CA GLN A 531 -5.90 2.46 29.15
C GLN A 531 -4.58 2.39 28.37
N TYR A 532 -4.64 2.56 27.04
CA TYR A 532 -3.47 2.66 26.18
C TYR A 532 -2.54 3.80 26.62
N GLU A 533 -3.06 5.02 26.82
CA GLU A 533 -2.26 6.17 27.25
C GLU A 533 -1.64 5.95 28.65
N GLN A 534 -2.40 5.32 29.56
CA GLN A 534 -1.98 5.13 30.94
C GLN A 534 -0.96 4.00 31.14
N ASN A 535 -1.11 2.91 30.38
CA ASN A 535 -0.42 1.64 30.66
C ASN A 535 0.39 1.09 29.47
N GLY A 536 0.24 1.67 28.27
CA GLY A 536 0.80 1.19 27.01
C GLY A 536 -0.05 0.11 26.32
N PRO A 537 0.22 -0.19 25.04
CA PRO A 537 -0.56 -1.10 24.19
C PRO A 537 -0.72 -2.52 24.77
N GLU A 538 0.32 -3.03 25.43
CA GLU A 538 0.32 -4.39 25.98
C GLU A 538 -0.53 -4.55 27.26
N ASN A 539 -0.94 -3.44 27.89
CA ASN A 539 -1.56 -3.45 29.22
C ASN A 539 -2.99 -2.89 29.21
N VAL A 540 -3.73 -3.15 28.13
CA VAL A 540 -5.18 -2.93 28.04
C VAL A 540 -5.95 -4.17 28.51
N ASP A 541 -7.16 -3.98 29.03
CA ASP A 541 -8.03 -5.08 29.46
C ASP A 541 -8.36 -6.02 28.29
N GLU A 542 -8.43 -7.33 28.59
CA GLU A 542 -8.63 -8.39 27.58
C GLU A 542 -9.85 -8.17 26.68
N GLU A 543 -10.96 -7.66 27.24
CA GLU A 543 -12.20 -7.40 26.49
C GLU A 543 -12.07 -6.22 25.50
N LEU A 544 -11.08 -5.34 25.70
CA LEU A 544 -10.83 -4.16 24.88
C LEU A 544 -9.77 -4.39 23.80
N ARG A 545 -9.00 -5.48 23.85
CA ARG A 545 -7.98 -5.83 22.84
C ARG A 545 -8.53 -5.92 21.42
N ARG A 546 -9.84 -6.13 21.24
CA ARG A 546 -10.52 -6.18 19.94
C ARG A 546 -10.64 -4.83 19.23
N VAL A 547 -10.65 -3.73 19.98
CA VAL A 547 -10.89 -2.37 19.46
C VAL A 547 -9.96 -2.01 18.29
N PRO A 548 -8.62 -2.14 18.41
CA PRO A 548 -7.70 -1.78 17.32
C PRO A 548 -7.82 -2.67 16.07
N PHE A 549 -8.39 -3.87 16.16
CA PHE A 549 -8.53 -4.77 15.00
C PHE A 549 -9.91 -4.64 14.31
N LEU A 550 -10.96 -4.31 15.06
CA LEU A 550 -12.33 -4.21 14.53
C LEU A 550 -12.75 -2.77 14.19
N GLU A 551 -12.15 -1.78 14.85
CA GLU A 551 -12.39 -0.34 14.67
C GLU A 551 -11.05 0.39 14.43
N THR A 552 -10.16 -0.20 13.64
CA THR A 552 -8.75 0.19 13.44
C THR A 552 -8.53 1.68 13.25
N ARG A 553 -9.29 2.31 12.35
CA ARG A 553 -9.17 3.75 12.11
C ARG A 553 -9.58 4.59 13.32
N ALA A 554 -10.67 4.23 13.98
CA ALA A 554 -11.14 4.97 15.16
C ALA A 554 -10.13 4.84 16.31
N ALA A 555 -9.61 3.63 16.53
CA ALA A 555 -8.55 3.36 17.50
C ALA A 555 -7.28 4.19 17.20
N ALA A 556 -6.80 4.17 15.96
CA ALA A 556 -5.63 4.93 15.53
C ALA A 556 -5.80 6.43 15.77
N LYS A 557 -6.95 7.01 15.40
CA LYS A 557 -7.18 8.44 15.60
C LYS A 557 -7.32 8.81 17.07
N GLU A 558 -7.95 7.97 17.89
CA GLU A 558 -8.15 8.22 19.33
C GLU A 558 -6.82 8.32 20.09
N ILE A 559 -5.79 7.57 19.66
CA ILE A 559 -4.43 7.66 20.24
C ILE A 559 -3.52 8.69 19.56
N GLY A 560 -4.04 9.42 18.58
CA GLY A 560 -3.34 10.52 17.90
C GLY A 560 -2.41 10.13 16.76
N ALA A 561 -2.66 9.00 16.08
CA ALA A 561 -1.98 8.64 14.84
C ALA A 561 -2.32 9.61 13.68
N SER A 562 -1.42 9.74 12.72
CA SER A 562 -1.54 10.58 11.53
C SER A 562 -2.24 9.82 10.39
N ILE A 563 -3.57 9.78 10.41
CA ILE A 563 -4.39 9.11 9.39
C ILE A 563 -4.94 10.08 8.34
N GLU A 564 -4.44 11.32 8.26
CA GLU A 564 -4.93 12.38 7.37
C GLU A 564 -4.76 12.08 5.88
N PHE A 565 -4.04 11.02 5.52
CA PHE A 565 -3.85 10.61 4.13
C PHE A 565 -5.20 10.50 3.39
N ASN A 566 -5.30 11.24 2.29
CA ASN A 566 -6.46 11.23 1.40
C ASN A 566 -6.15 10.32 0.22
N LYS A 567 -6.97 9.27 0.05
CA LYS A 567 -6.78 8.27 -0.99
C LYS A 567 -5.36 7.68 -1.03
N ALA A 568 -4.95 7.07 0.08
CA ALA A 568 -3.78 6.21 0.08
C ALA A 568 -4.16 4.91 -0.63
N GLU A 569 -3.73 4.76 -1.89
CA GLU A 569 -4.24 3.73 -2.77
C GLU A 569 -3.19 2.63 -3.01
N GLY A 570 -2.13 2.92 -3.77
CA GLY A 570 -1.10 1.93 -4.08
C GLY A 570 -0.02 1.76 -3.01
N VAL A 571 0.43 0.53 -2.77
CA VAL A 571 1.73 0.20 -2.18
C VAL A 571 2.33 -1.01 -2.89
N SER A 572 3.63 -0.96 -3.21
CA SER A 572 4.31 -2.09 -3.87
C SER A 572 5.83 -2.01 -3.69
N SER A 573 6.44 -3.17 -3.52
CA SER A 573 7.90 -3.37 -3.59
C SER A 573 8.25 -4.40 -4.66
N ARG A 574 9.53 -4.44 -5.07
CA ARG A 574 10.04 -5.42 -6.04
C ARG A 574 10.05 -6.81 -5.42
N GLU A 575 9.78 -7.86 -6.21
CA GLU A 575 9.95 -9.24 -5.74
C GLU A 575 11.40 -9.49 -5.25
N GLY A 576 11.55 -10.01 -4.03
CA GLY A 576 12.86 -10.28 -3.42
C GLY A 576 13.63 -9.05 -2.94
N VAL A 577 12.94 -7.94 -2.70
CA VAL A 577 13.47 -6.73 -2.05
C VAL A 577 14.19 -7.04 -0.72
N SER A 578 15.27 -6.32 -0.42
CA SER A 578 16.07 -6.47 0.81
C SER A 578 16.21 -5.14 1.56
N PRO A 579 16.64 -5.14 2.83
CA PRO A 579 17.01 -3.91 3.52
C PRO A 579 17.96 -3.08 2.68
N GLY A 580 17.65 -1.79 2.56
CA GLY A 580 18.29 -0.85 1.68
C GLY A 580 17.51 -0.61 0.38
N ASP A 581 16.72 -1.54 -0.13
CA ASP A 581 15.86 -1.28 -1.30
C ASP A 581 14.63 -0.43 -0.91
N PHE A 582 13.68 -0.24 -1.83
CA PHE A 582 12.51 0.60 -1.61
C PHE A 582 11.18 -0.14 -1.77
N VAL A 583 10.21 0.38 -1.03
CA VAL A 583 8.78 0.24 -1.25
C VAL A 583 8.22 1.58 -1.73
N TYR A 584 7.22 1.57 -2.61
CA TYR A 584 6.57 2.77 -3.15
C TYR A 584 5.15 2.88 -2.64
N PHE A 585 4.69 4.10 -2.35
CA PHE A 585 3.34 4.41 -1.89
C PHE A 585 2.71 5.48 -2.80
N GLY A 586 1.51 5.21 -3.32
CA GLY A 586 0.71 6.15 -4.09
C GLY A 586 -0.33 6.85 -3.23
N ILE A 587 -0.29 8.18 -3.16
CA ILE A 587 -1.30 9.02 -2.52
C ILE A 587 -1.99 9.82 -3.62
N ALA A 588 -3.24 9.50 -3.92
CA ALA A 588 -3.92 10.01 -5.12
C ALA A 588 -4.13 11.51 -5.09
N GLU A 589 -4.36 12.06 -3.90
CA GLU A 589 -4.65 13.48 -3.70
C GLU A 589 -3.90 14.02 -2.48
N PHE A 590 -3.16 15.12 -2.66
CA PHE A 590 -2.50 15.83 -1.56
C PHE A 590 -3.28 17.13 -1.29
N ASN A 591 -4.50 16.98 -0.77
CA ASN A 591 -5.43 18.05 -0.47
C ASN A 591 -6.19 17.74 0.84
N ASP A 592 -7.31 18.41 1.10
CA ASP A 592 -8.17 18.17 2.27
C ASP A 592 -7.36 18.08 3.59
N ALA A 593 -7.49 17.00 4.37
CA ALA A 593 -6.85 16.87 5.67
C ALA A 593 -5.30 16.85 5.65
N LEU A 594 -4.66 16.66 4.48
CA LEU A 594 -3.21 16.80 4.31
C LEU A 594 -2.77 18.27 4.08
N ALA A 595 -3.71 19.12 3.69
CA ALA A 595 -3.45 20.50 3.28
C ALA A 595 -4.24 21.54 4.08
N ASP A 596 -5.25 21.17 4.87
CA ASP A 596 -6.05 22.11 5.65
C ASP A 596 -5.34 22.55 6.95
N ASP A 597 -6.07 23.27 7.80
CA ASP A 597 -5.57 23.80 9.07
C ASP A 597 -5.76 22.81 10.25
N GLU A 598 -6.16 21.57 9.99
CA GLU A 598 -6.38 20.49 10.96
C GLU A 598 -5.29 19.41 10.83
N GLY A 599 -5.30 18.41 11.72
CA GLY A 599 -4.37 17.26 11.65
C GLY A 599 -2.88 17.54 11.94
N ASP A 600 -2.06 16.51 11.77
CA ASP A 600 -0.59 16.58 11.92
C ASP A 600 0.14 17.07 10.67
N VAL A 601 -0.44 16.85 9.49
CA VAL A 601 0.17 17.18 8.18
C VAL A 601 -0.58 18.35 7.56
N GLN A 602 0.14 19.42 7.25
CA GLN A 602 -0.42 20.69 6.82
C GLN A 602 0.49 21.31 5.76
N MET A 603 0.46 20.78 4.53
CA MET A 603 1.38 21.20 3.47
C MET A 603 0.65 21.94 2.34
N ASP A 604 1.37 22.38 1.30
CA ASP A 604 0.74 22.96 0.10
C ASP A 604 -0.08 21.90 -0.66
N ARG A 605 -1.21 22.36 -1.21
CA ARG A 605 -2.14 21.51 -1.98
C ARG A 605 -1.53 21.07 -3.31
N VAL A 606 -1.62 19.78 -3.62
CA VAL A 606 -1.35 19.16 -4.93
C VAL A 606 -2.45 18.16 -5.26
N ASP A 607 -3.41 18.59 -6.08
CA ASP A 607 -4.58 17.77 -6.46
C ASP A 607 -4.23 16.54 -7.32
N GLY A 608 -3.07 16.55 -7.98
CA GLY A 608 -2.57 15.42 -8.75
C GLY A 608 -1.97 14.29 -7.92
N GLY A 609 -1.84 14.46 -6.60
CA GLY A 609 -1.28 13.44 -5.71
C GLY A 609 0.24 13.38 -5.70
N VAL A 610 0.77 12.42 -4.94
CA VAL A 610 2.21 12.21 -4.72
C VAL A 610 2.51 10.70 -4.71
N VAL A 611 3.58 10.29 -5.39
CA VAL A 611 4.20 8.98 -5.17
C VAL A 611 5.39 9.17 -4.26
N TYR A 612 5.34 8.50 -3.10
CA TYR A 612 6.44 8.39 -2.17
C TYR A 612 7.21 7.09 -2.38
N ARG A 613 8.47 7.08 -1.98
CA ARG A 613 9.22 5.84 -1.70
C ARG A 613 9.71 5.83 -0.26
N GLY A 614 9.71 4.66 0.35
CA GLY A 614 10.32 4.41 1.66
C GLY A 614 11.49 3.46 1.51
N GLN A 615 12.66 3.83 2.05
CA GLN A 615 13.79 2.91 2.12
C GLN A 615 13.55 1.89 3.23
N LEU A 616 13.69 0.60 2.91
CA LEU A 616 13.55 -0.47 3.89
C LEU A 616 14.77 -0.51 4.81
N GLU A 617 14.53 -0.43 6.11
CA GLU A 617 15.55 -0.58 7.15
C GLU A 617 15.87 -2.06 7.39
N ARG A 618 16.81 -2.34 8.31
CA ARG A 618 17.30 -3.70 8.57
C ARG A 618 16.19 -4.68 8.98
N ASP A 619 15.19 -4.17 9.68
CA ASP A 619 14.00 -4.86 10.14
C ASP A 619 12.80 -4.66 9.20
N TYR A 620 13.05 -4.26 7.95
CA TYR A 620 12.04 -3.94 6.93
C TYR A 620 11.11 -2.78 7.32
N ASN A 621 11.47 -1.99 8.32
CA ASN A 621 10.76 -0.78 8.68
C ASN A 621 10.98 0.35 7.65
N VAL A 622 10.09 1.35 7.66
CA VAL A 622 10.18 2.57 6.87
C VAL A 622 10.02 3.73 7.83
N SER A 623 11.06 4.54 7.98
CA SER A 623 11.06 5.72 8.85
C SER A 623 10.90 7.03 8.08
N THR A 624 11.09 7.01 6.76
CA THR A 624 11.02 8.21 5.92
C THR A 624 10.31 7.89 4.61
N LEU A 625 9.33 8.73 4.23
CA LEU A 625 8.72 8.74 2.90
C LEU A 625 9.25 9.92 2.09
N GLU A 626 9.99 9.63 1.01
CA GLU A 626 10.57 10.62 0.11
C GLU A 626 9.70 10.79 -1.15
N PRO A 627 9.29 12.01 -1.53
CA PRO A 627 8.49 12.22 -2.72
C PRO A 627 9.35 12.00 -3.98
N VAL A 628 8.88 11.14 -4.90
CA VAL A 628 9.57 10.87 -6.18
C VAL A 628 8.78 11.33 -7.40
N ILE A 629 7.45 11.38 -7.29
CA ILE A 629 6.57 11.97 -8.30
C ILE A 629 5.58 12.87 -7.57
N VAL A 630 5.42 14.09 -8.07
CA VAL A 630 4.42 15.04 -7.60
C VAL A 630 3.55 15.41 -8.79
N GLY A 631 2.25 15.17 -8.68
CA GLY A 631 1.28 15.46 -9.72
C GLY A 631 1.08 16.96 -9.94
N PRO A 632 0.28 17.35 -10.95
CA PRO A 632 -0.01 18.75 -11.22
C PRO A 632 -0.97 19.32 -10.16
N ASP A 633 -0.90 20.62 -9.93
CA ASP A 633 -1.98 21.35 -9.25
C ASP A 633 -3.03 21.83 -10.26
N PHE A 634 -4.21 22.22 -9.79
CA PHE A 634 -5.30 22.66 -10.68
C PHE A 634 -5.07 24.01 -11.36
N THR A 635 -4.01 24.75 -10.99
CA THR A 635 -3.62 26.00 -11.65
C THR A 635 -2.68 25.79 -12.84
N ASP A 636 -2.08 24.60 -12.97
CA ASP A 636 -1.21 24.22 -14.05
C ASP A 636 -1.91 24.25 -15.43
N PRO A 637 -1.20 24.67 -16.50
CA PRO A 637 -1.76 24.62 -17.83
C PRO A 637 -1.77 23.18 -18.37
N ALA A 638 -2.69 22.91 -19.31
CA ALA A 638 -2.79 21.61 -19.97
C ALA A 638 -1.47 21.06 -20.54
N ALA A 639 -0.56 21.93 -20.99
CA ALA A 639 0.72 21.48 -21.52
C ALA A 639 1.63 20.81 -20.48
N ASP A 640 1.47 21.16 -19.20
CA ASP A 640 2.24 20.60 -18.10
C ASP A 640 1.46 19.41 -17.49
N ALA A 641 0.14 19.54 -17.33
CA ALA A 641 -0.72 18.47 -16.80
C ALA A 641 -0.94 17.29 -17.77
N ASP A 642 -0.76 17.47 -19.08
CA ASP A 642 -1.01 16.42 -20.06
C ASP A 642 -0.05 15.24 -19.86
N ASP A 643 1.24 15.51 -19.56
CA ASP A 643 2.34 14.54 -19.42
C ASP A 643 2.75 14.26 -17.96
N ALA A 644 2.03 14.84 -17.00
CA ALA A 644 2.19 14.52 -15.58
C ALA A 644 1.32 13.32 -15.17
N LEU A 645 1.76 12.60 -14.15
CA LEU A 645 0.93 11.65 -13.42
C LEU A 645 -0.09 12.42 -12.57
N ARG A 646 -1.33 11.95 -12.50
CA ARG A 646 -2.38 12.52 -11.64
C ARG A 646 -3.23 11.43 -11.01
N ASN A 647 -3.78 11.67 -9.83
CA ASN A 647 -4.68 10.75 -9.12
C ASN A 647 -4.12 9.31 -9.21
N ILE A 648 -2.90 9.18 -8.69
CA ILE A 648 -2.23 7.89 -8.65
C ILE A 648 -3.06 6.98 -7.78
N ASP A 649 -3.62 5.96 -8.41
CA ASP A 649 -4.28 4.87 -7.74
C ASP A 649 -3.21 3.80 -7.47
N ASN A 650 -3.00 2.92 -8.44
CA ASN A 650 -2.15 1.76 -8.23
C ASN A 650 -0.68 1.96 -8.66
N VAL A 651 0.24 1.50 -7.80
CA VAL A 651 1.67 1.33 -8.13
C VAL A 651 2.02 -0.16 -8.20
N TYR A 652 2.82 -0.54 -9.19
CA TYR A 652 3.34 -1.91 -9.34
C TYR A 652 4.83 -1.85 -9.67
N VAL A 653 5.68 -2.38 -8.80
CA VAL A 653 7.13 -2.42 -9.02
C VAL A 653 7.50 -3.68 -9.81
N MET A 654 8.10 -3.49 -10.98
CA MET A 654 8.57 -4.58 -11.84
C MET A 654 9.88 -5.19 -11.31
N ASP A 655 10.22 -6.39 -11.78
CA ASP A 655 11.44 -7.13 -11.40
C ASP A 655 12.75 -6.37 -11.68
N ASP A 656 12.72 -5.34 -12.53
CA ASP A 656 13.87 -4.48 -12.85
C ASP A 656 13.88 -3.15 -12.09
N GLY A 657 12.94 -2.96 -11.15
CA GLY A 657 12.83 -1.78 -10.30
C GLY A 657 12.08 -0.58 -10.91
N ARG A 658 11.68 -0.64 -12.19
CA ARG A 658 10.74 0.35 -12.74
C ARG A 658 9.37 0.19 -12.11
N VAL A 659 8.61 1.27 -12.04
CA VAL A 659 7.29 1.31 -11.40
C VAL A 659 6.23 1.63 -12.43
N LEU A 660 5.22 0.78 -12.56
CA LEU A 660 4.00 1.09 -13.28
C LEU A 660 3.13 1.98 -12.39
N CYS A 661 2.73 3.14 -12.92
CA CYS A 661 1.89 4.13 -12.23
C CYS A 661 0.55 4.21 -12.96
N CYS A 662 -0.52 3.87 -12.27
CA CYS A 662 -1.87 3.79 -12.82
C CYS A 662 -2.71 4.97 -12.35
N GLU A 663 -3.33 5.67 -13.29
CA GLU A 663 -4.25 6.75 -12.95
C GLU A 663 -5.68 6.21 -12.77
N ASP A 664 -6.36 6.75 -11.75
CA ASP A 664 -7.81 6.73 -11.59
C ASP A 664 -8.29 8.18 -11.41
N GLY A 665 -8.50 8.90 -12.52
CA GLY A 665 -8.60 10.36 -12.47
C GLY A 665 -9.84 10.93 -13.12
N PHE A 666 -10.79 11.45 -12.33
CA PHE A 666 -11.84 12.30 -12.88
C PHE A 666 -11.26 13.62 -13.44
N GLY A 667 -11.77 14.08 -14.59
CA GLY A 667 -11.22 15.22 -15.34
C GLY A 667 -11.21 16.55 -14.57
N GLY A 668 -10.10 16.83 -13.87
CA GLY A 668 -9.77 18.15 -13.32
C GLY A 668 -9.51 19.21 -14.42
N PRO A 669 -9.49 20.51 -14.09
CA PRO A 669 -9.59 21.62 -15.04
C PRO A 669 -8.40 21.78 -16.01
N ALA A 670 -7.28 21.08 -15.79
CA ALA A 670 -6.04 21.28 -16.51
C ALA A 670 -5.84 20.35 -17.73
N ARG A 671 -6.16 19.06 -17.67
CA ARG A 671 -5.80 18.08 -18.72
C ARG A 671 -6.61 18.26 -20.01
N SER A 672 -5.97 18.10 -21.17
CA SER A 672 -6.62 18.29 -22.48
C SER A 672 -7.44 17.09 -22.96
N TYR A 673 -7.36 15.96 -22.26
CA TYR A 673 -8.06 14.71 -22.57
C TYR A 673 -8.60 14.02 -21.31
N PRO A 674 -9.65 13.18 -21.44
CA PRO A 674 -10.37 12.61 -20.30
C PRO A 674 -9.97 11.17 -19.95
N ASN A 675 -9.09 10.54 -20.72
CA ASN A 675 -8.69 9.15 -20.50
C ASN A 675 -7.61 9.09 -19.45
N ASP A 676 -7.61 8.01 -18.66
CA ASP A 676 -6.54 7.71 -17.74
C ASP A 676 -5.37 7.03 -18.44
N GLY A 677 -4.20 7.25 -17.87
CA GLY A 677 -2.91 6.82 -18.40
C GLY A 677 -2.26 5.75 -17.55
N LEU A 678 -1.60 4.80 -18.20
CA LEU A 678 -0.60 3.95 -17.58
C LEU A 678 0.77 4.55 -17.91
N TYR A 679 1.52 4.90 -16.87
CA TYR A 679 2.87 5.43 -16.98
C TYR A 679 3.89 4.43 -16.45
N VAL A 680 5.10 4.50 -16.98
CA VAL A 680 6.24 3.74 -16.45
C VAL A 680 7.25 4.74 -15.91
N TYR A 681 7.42 4.72 -14.59
CA TYR A 681 8.43 5.47 -13.87
C TYR A 681 9.72 4.65 -13.83
N GLN A 682 10.80 5.28 -14.26
CA GLN A 682 12.17 4.77 -14.15
C GLN A 682 12.89 5.60 -13.08
N PRO A 683 13.18 4.99 -11.91
CA PRO A 683 13.97 5.64 -10.87
C PRO A 683 15.37 6.00 -11.36
N ASP A 684 15.96 7.04 -10.75
CA ASP A 684 17.39 7.30 -10.92
C ASP A 684 18.23 6.14 -10.37
N ALA A 685 19.41 5.92 -10.96
CA ALA A 685 20.33 4.93 -10.45
C ALA A 685 20.88 5.37 -9.09
N ILE A 686 21.26 4.42 -8.24
CA ILE A 686 21.80 4.67 -6.91
C ILE A 686 23.22 4.17 -6.87
N LEU A 687 24.13 5.05 -6.46
CA LEU A 687 25.48 4.69 -6.05
C LEU A 687 25.52 4.54 -4.54
N ASP A 688 25.52 3.29 -4.09
CA ASP A 688 25.52 2.89 -2.69
C ASP A 688 26.95 2.67 -2.18
N ALA A 689 27.23 3.15 -0.97
CA ALA A 689 28.44 2.83 -0.24
C ALA A 689 28.11 1.86 0.89
N SER A 690 28.75 0.69 0.90
CA SER A 690 28.51 -0.34 1.90
C SER A 690 28.93 0.09 3.32
N ALA A 691 28.36 -0.56 4.33
CA ALA A 691 28.89 -0.45 5.69
C ALA A 691 30.15 -1.32 5.88
N VAL A 692 31.01 -0.95 6.82
CA VAL A 692 32.17 -1.77 7.25
C VAL A 692 32.51 -1.55 8.72
N ALA A 693 32.83 -2.64 9.41
CA ALA A 693 33.45 -2.61 10.73
C ALA A 693 34.96 -2.83 10.61
N VAL A 694 35.76 -2.00 11.28
CA VAL A 694 37.22 -2.03 11.21
C VAL A 694 37.83 -1.86 12.59
N SER A 695 38.65 -2.82 13.02
CA SER A 695 39.45 -2.64 14.24
C SER A 695 40.40 -1.44 14.10
N PRO A 696 40.71 -0.72 15.19
CA PRO A 696 41.70 0.34 15.17
C PRO A 696 43.04 -0.11 14.55
N GLU A 697 43.64 0.74 13.72
CA GLU A 697 44.84 0.49 12.91
C GLU A 697 44.70 -0.60 11.82
N SER A 698 43.52 -1.23 11.68
CA SER A 698 43.22 -2.17 10.59
C SER A 698 42.48 -1.48 9.44
N THR A 699 42.57 -2.09 8.26
CA THR A 699 41.96 -1.59 7.02
C THR A 699 40.83 -2.51 6.60
N GLY A 700 39.70 -1.92 6.23
CA GLY A 700 38.53 -2.58 5.67
C GLY A 700 38.13 -1.91 4.36
N THR A 701 37.23 -2.53 3.62
CA THR A 701 36.80 -2.04 2.31
C THR A 701 35.32 -1.67 2.37
N VAL A 702 35.00 -0.45 1.92
CA VAL A 702 33.65 -0.01 1.62
C VAL A 702 33.45 -0.09 0.12
N ASP A 703 32.58 -0.95 -0.35
CA ASP A 703 32.28 -1.07 -1.77
C ASP A 703 31.31 0.03 -2.20
N LEU A 704 31.59 0.61 -3.38
CA LEU A 704 30.73 1.56 -4.06
C LEU A 704 30.03 0.82 -5.19
N THR A 705 28.74 0.54 -5.04
CA THR A 705 27.95 -0.29 -5.96
C THR A 705 26.83 0.54 -6.56
N MET A 706 26.74 0.53 -7.88
CA MET A 706 25.63 1.14 -8.61
C MET A 706 24.53 0.10 -8.82
N ASN A 707 23.32 0.34 -8.31
CA ASN A 707 22.24 -0.66 -8.34
C ASN A 707 21.81 -1.05 -9.77
N ALA A 708 21.80 -0.10 -10.71
CA ALA A 708 21.36 -0.31 -12.08
C ALA A 708 22.14 0.56 -13.07
N ALA A 709 22.45 -0.01 -14.23
CA ALA A 709 23.08 0.65 -15.38
C ALA A 709 22.19 0.47 -16.62
N PRO A 710 21.01 1.11 -16.70
CA PRO A 710 20.02 0.89 -17.77
C PRO A 710 20.63 1.14 -19.16
N GLY A 711 21.23 2.32 -19.39
CA GLY A 711 22.01 2.63 -20.60
C GLY A 711 23.45 2.07 -20.62
N GLY A 712 23.81 1.20 -19.68
CA GLY A 712 25.17 0.74 -19.43
C GLY A 712 26.02 1.81 -18.72
N PHE A 713 27.34 1.59 -18.63
CA PHE A 713 28.26 2.52 -17.98
C PHE A 713 29.48 2.78 -18.86
N ALA A 714 29.73 4.04 -19.24
CA ALA A 714 30.97 4.41 -19.93
C ALA A 714 32.03 4.95 -18.98
N GLY A 715 31.64 5.69 -17.95
CA GLY A 715 32.55 6.26 -16.96
C GLY A 715 31.91 7.29 -16.06
N GLY A 716 32.66 7.73 -15.05
CA GLY A 716 32.18 8.71 -14.10
C GLY A 716 33.28 9.36 -13.26
N GLU A 717 32.91 10.45 -12.61
CA GLU A 717 33.67 11.14 -11.57
C GLU A 717 32.79 11.29 -10.33
N PHE A 718 33.29 10.81 -9.20
CA PHE A 718 32.63 10.92 -7.89
C PHE A 718 33.68 11.10 -6.79
N THR A 719 33.28 11.73 -5.69
CA THR A 719 34.10 11.96 -4.51
C THR A 719 33.47 11.25 -3.30
N VAL A 720 34.30 10.56 -2.52
CA VAL A 720 33.91 10.02 -1.21
C VAL A 720 34.59 10.81 -0.10
N SER A 721 33.88 11.06 1.01
CA SER A 721 34.40 11.77 2.17
C SER A 721 33.87 11.23 3.50
N LEU A 722 34.74 11.17 4.51
CA LEU A 722 34.36 10.82 5.88
C LEU A 722 33.76 12.03 6.59
N THR A 723 32.62 11.85 7.27
CA THR A 723 31.99 12.91 8.08
C THR A 723 32.81 13.25 9.33
N ASP A 724 33.51 12.29 9.91
CA ASP A 724 34.47 12.46 11.00
C ASP A 724 35.82 11.76 10.70
N PRO A 725 36.80 12.50 10.13
CA PRO A 725 38.12 11.96 9.83
C PRO A 725 39.01 11.73 11.07
N GLU A 726 38.54 12.00 12.30
CA GLU A 726 39.24 11.56 13.51
C GLU A 726 38.98 10.06 13.80
N VAL A 727 37.85 9.51 13.35
CA VAL A 727 37.44 8.12 13.57
C VAL A 727 38.12 7.17 12.58
N ALA A 728 38.13 7.50 11.29
CA ALA A 728 38.76 6.69 10.25
C ALA A 728 39.52 7.56 9.23
N ALA A 729 40.36 6.94 8.40
CA ALA A 729 41.04 7.61 7.30
C ALA A 729 41.01 6.74 6.03
N ILE A 730 40.66 7.36 4.89
CA ILE A 730 40.74 6.72 3.58
C ILE A 730 42.21 6.57 3.19
N SER A 731 42.61 5.35 2.88
CA SER A 731 44.00 4.95 2.68
C SER A 731 44.32 4.61 1.23
N ASP A 732 43.41 3.96 0.52
CA ASP A 732 43.51 3.66 -0.91
C ASP A 732 42.12 3.45 -1.53
N VAL A 733 42.06 3.27 -2.85
CA VAL A 733 40.85 2.85 -3.56
C VAL A 733 41.22 1.78 -4.58
N THR A 734 40.48 0.68 -4.55
CA THR A 734 40.61 -0.48 -5.43
C THR A 734 39.48 -0.49 -6.47
N PHE A 735 39.67 -1.23 -7.56
CA PHE A 735 38.72 -1.28 -8.67
C PHE A 735 38.56 -2.73 -9.16
N PRO A 736 37.35 -3.14 -9.55
CA PRO A 736 37.13 -4.43 -10.19
C PRO A 736 37.68 -4.45 -11.61
N ASP A 737 37.93 -5.66 -12.14
CA ASP A 737 38.50 -5.86 -13.48
C ASP A 737 37.66 -5.24 -14.61
N ALA A 738 36.35 -5.04 -14.39
CA ALA A 738 35.45 -4.39 -15.34
C ALA A 738 35.80 -2.92 -15.59
N ILE A 739 36.49 -2.25 -14.66
CA ILE A 739 36.90 -0.85 -14.78
C ILE A 739 38.25 -0.78 -15.52
N GLY A 740 38.19 -0.49 -16.83
CA GLY A 740 39.37 -0.44 -17.69
C GLY A 740 40.25 0.81 -17.56
N LEU A 741 39.72 1.90 -16.98
CA LEU A 741 40.45 3.16 -16.75
C LEU A 741 40.12 3.69 -15.36
N GLN A 742 41.14 4.09 -14.61
CA GLN A 742 40.97 4.66 -13.29
C GLN A 742 41.95 5.80 -13.01
N LYS A 743 41.51 6.76 -12.20
CA LYS A 743 42.35 7.81 -11.62
C LYS A 743 41.79 8.17 -10.25
N VAL A 744 42.63 8.04 -9.23
CA VAL A 744 42.29 8.33 -7.83
C VAL A 744 43.17 9.43 -7.28
N SER A 745 42.59 10.27 -6.44
CA SER A 745 43.31 11.26 -5.63
C SER A 745 42.77 11.24 -4.20
N VAL A 746 43.48 10.59 -3.29
CA VAL A 746 43.20 10.61 -1.85
C VAL A 746 43.79 11.89 -1.24
N ALA A 747 43.03 12.57 -0.38
CA ALA A 747 43.49 13.74 0.36
C ALA A 747 44.65 13.37 1.31
N ASP A 748 45.58 14.30 1.53
CA ASP A 748 46.77 14.06 2.37
C ASP A 748 46.41 13.71 3.84
N ASP A 749 45.22 14.11 4.29
CA ASP A 749 44.69 13.83 5.63
C ASP A 749 43.75 12.61 5.68
N GLY A 750 43.54 11.91 4.56
CA GLY A 750 42.67 10.74 4.47
C GLY A 750 41.17 11.06 4.60
N SER A 751 40.78 12.34 4.61
CA SER A 751 39.37 12.73 4.80
C SER A 751 38.48 12.47 3.59
N SER A 752 39.05 12.39 2.39
CA SER A 752 38.31 12.23 1.14
C SER A 752 39.15 11.60 0.03
N ALA A 753 38.49 11.02 -0.97
CA ALA A 753 39.11 10.56 -2.20
C ALA A 753 38.23 10.91 -3.41
N THR A 754 38.83 11.56 -4.42
CA THR A 754 38.18 11.78 -5.72
C THR A 754 38.55 10.64 -6.66
N ILE A 755 37.53 10.00 -7.23
CA ILE A 755 37.61 8.81 -8.06
C ILE A 755 37.10 9.16 -9.46
N ARG A 756 37.86 8.77 -10.48
CA ARG A 756 37.43 8.82 -11.87
C ARG A 756 37.63 7.46 -12.50
N VAL A 757 36.57 6.92 -13.07
CA VAL A 757 36.55 5.57 -13.65
C VAL A 757 35.99 5.59 -15.06
N GLY A 758 36.34 4.57 -15.84
CA GLY A 758 35.77 4.37 -17.16
C GLY A 758 35.86 2.92 -17.61
N ASP A 759 34.78 2.42 -18.20
CA ASP A 759 34.70 1.09 -18.77
C ASP A 759 35.09 1.13 -20.26
N ILE A 760 36.40 1.04 -20.51
CA ILE A 760 36.94 1.06 -21.87
C ILE A 760 36.63 -0.25 -22.61
N GLU A 761 36.47 -1.36 -21.89
CA GLU A 761 36.28 -2.68 -22.49
C GLU A 761 34.81 -3.00 -22.78
N ARG A 762 33.88 -2.13 -22.33
CA ARG A 762 32.43 -2.32 -22.47
C ARG A 762 32.02 -3.63 -21.79
N SER A 763 32.45 -3.77 -20.55
CA SER A 763 32.15 -4.91 -19.66
C SER A 763 30.82 -4.72 -18.95
N ILE A 764 30.45 -3.48 -18.63
CA ILE A 764 29.21 -3.07 -17.98
C ILE A 764 28.25 -2.63 -19.09
N GLN A 765 27.37 -3.53 -19.50
CA GLN A 765 26.45 -3.32 -20.62
C GLN A 765 25.11 -2.76 -20.15
N PRO A 766 24.31 -2.20 -21.07
CA PRO A 766 22.91 -1.88 -20.79
C PRO A 766 22.19 -3.02 -20.05
N GLY A 767 21.41 -2.67 -19.03
CA GLY A 767 20.72 -3.60 -18.14
C GLY A 767 21.58 -4.27 -17.06
N SER A 768 22.83 -3.83 -16.84
CA SER A 768 23.63 -4.42 -15.75
C SER A 768 23.11 -3.95 -14.38
N LEU A 769 22.87 -4.88 -13.48
CA LEU A 769 22.47 -4.61 -12.08
C LEU A 769 23.66 -4.82 -11.12
N ASP A 770 23.61 -4.19 -9.96
CA ASP A 770 24.57 -4.31 -8.84
C ASP A 770 26.04 -4.22 -9.25
N VAL A 771 26.36 -3.15 -9.96
CA VAL A 771 27.68 -2.92 -10.55
C VAL A 771 28.61 -2.25 -9.54
N THR A 772 29.54 -3.01 -8.96
CA THR A 772 30.62 -2.41 -8.14
C THR A 772 31.53 -1.54 -9.01
N LEU A 773 31.63 -0.26 -8.68
CA LEU A 773 32.46 0.71 -9.39
C LEU A 773 33.84 0.89 -8.74
N ALA A 774 33.93 0.77 -7.41
CA ALA A 774 35.19 0.87 -6.67
C ALA A 774 35.07 0.27 -5.26
N GLY A 775 36.20 -0.09 -4.64
CA GLY A 775 36.29 -0.45 -3.22
C GLY A 775 37.18 0.54 -2.48
N VAL A 776 36.63 1.31 -1.55
CA VAL A 776 37.33 2.34 -0.77
C VAL A 776 37.97 1.70 0.46
N GLU A 777 39.30 1.73 0.55
CA GLU A 777 40.03 1.18 1.71
C GLU A 777 40.08 2.22 2.84
N VAL A 778 39.36 1.95 3.93
CA VAL A 778 39.30 2.78 5.14
C VAL A 778 40.07 2.13 6.27
N THR A 779 40.92 2.90 6.94
CA THR A 779 41.70 2.46 8.10
C THR A 779 41.13 3.10 9.37
N GLY A 780 40.88 2.30 10.41
CA GLY A 780 40.40 2.80 11.70
C GLY A 780 41.47 3.62 12.42
N SER A 781 41.15 4.86 12.79
CA SER A 781 42.06 5.81 13.45
C SER A 781 41.80 5.94 14.95
N ALA A 782 40.53 5.95 15.35
CA ALA A 782 40.08 6.00 16.75
C ALA A 782 38.71 5.32 16.87
N PRO A 783 38.34 4.77 18.04
CA PRO A 783 37.01 4.19 18.27
C PRO A 783 35.89 5.21 18.05
N GLY A 784 34.83 4.80 17.36
CA GLY A 784 33.67 5.63 17.04
C GLY A 784 32.97 5.17 15.77
N THR A 785 32.04 6.00 15.29
CA THR A 785 31.36 5.80 14.01
C THR A 785 31.52 7.04 13.14
N THR A 786 31.67 6.84 11.84
CA THR A 786 31.67 7.91 10.84
C THR A 786 30.99 7.43 9.56
N ASP A 787 30.30 8.33 8.87
CA ASP A 787 29.72 8.03 7.56
C ASP A 787 30.75 8.28 6.46
N LEU A 788 30.77 7.42 5.45
CA LEU A 788 31.40 7.65 4.17
C LEU A 788 30.35 8.23 3.21
N ALA A 789 30.29 9.56 3.12
CA ALA A 789 29.43 10.25 2.17
C ALA A 789 29.97 10.15 0.75
N VAL A 790 29.08 9.95 -0.23
CA VAL A 790 29.38 9.93 -1.67
C VAL A 790 28.79 11.17 -2.31
N SER A 791 29.52 11.80 -3.23
CA SER A 791 29.00 12.87 -4.10
C SER A 791 29.37 12.57 -5.55
N VAL A 792 28.38 12.48 -6.43
CA VAL A 792 28.61 12.25 -7.86
C VAL A 792 28.79 13.60 -8.56
N GLU A 793 29.88 13.75 -9.32
CA GLU A 793 30.06 14.90 -10.20
C GLU A 793 29.49 14.65 -11.60
N THR A 794 29.67 13.42 -12.13
CA THR A 794 29.07 12.99 -13.41
C THR A 794 29.17 11.47 -13.55
N ILE A 795 28.15 10.84 -14.12
CA ILE A 795 28.19 9.44 -14.60
C ILE A 795 27.55 9.43 -15.98
N ASP A 796 28.25 8.83 -16.95
CA ASP A 796 27.81 8.73 -18.35
C ASP A 796 27.51 7.27 -18.71
N ASP A 797 26.43 7.06 -19.47
CA ASP A 797 26.05 5.79 -20.08
C ASP A 797 26.93 5.43 -21.30
N GLU A 798 26.68 4.27 -21.92
CA GLU A 798 27.44 3.79 -23.09
C GLU A 798 27.21 4.61 -24.38
N ALA A 799 26.20 5.48 -24.40
CA ALA A 799 25.94 6.47 -25.45
C ALA A 799 26.62 7.82 -25.18
N GLY A 800 27.19 8.03 -23.99
CA GLY A 800 27.79 9.27 -23.52
C GLY A 800 26.75 10.30 -23.09
N VAL A 801 25.59 9.85 -22.64
CA VAL A 801 24.54 10.65 -22.01
C VAL A 801 24.75 10.57 -20.50
N GLU A 802 24.75 11.72 -19.85
CA GLU A 802 24.83 11.81 -18.39
C GLU A 802 23.53 11.26 -17.77
N ILE A 803 23.66 10.35 -16.80
CA ILE A 803 22.54 9.76 -16.07
C ILE A 803 22.42 10.37 -14.68
N GLY A 804 21.18 10.54 -14.21
CA GLY A 804 20.89 10.91 -12.83
C GLY A 804 21.33 9.78 -11.90
N VAL A 805 22.12 10.12 -10.88
CA VAL A 805 22.57 9.16 -9.86
C VAL A 805 22.38 9.75 -8.48
N GLU A 806 21.58 9.07 -7.69
CA GLU A 806 21.44 9.32 -6.27
C GLU A 806 22.54 8.61 -5.49
N THR A 807 22.87 9.12 -4.31
CA THR A 807 24.00 8.62 -3.53
C THR A 807 23.57 8.18 -2.15
N ARG A 808 24.03 7.01 -1.71
CA ARG A 808 23.91 6.56 -0.33
C ARG A 808 25.26 6.51 0.35
N ARG A 809 25.24 6.87 1.63
CA ARG A 809 26.42 6.88 2.49
C ARG A 809 26.62 5.51 3.13
N GLY A 810 27.88 5.12 3.27
CA GLY A 810 28.25 3.93 4.02
C GLY A 810 28.53 4.25 5.47
N LEU A 811 28.28 3.31 6.38
CA LEU A 811 28.65 3.44 7.78
C LEU A 811 30.01 2.79 8.04
N VAL A 812 30.96 3.54 8.59
CA VAL A 812 32.26 3.01 9.04
C VAL A 812 32.27 2.97 10.56
N ILE A 813 32.33 1.76 11.12
CA ILE A 813 32.39 1.52 12.56
C ILE A 813 33.82 1.14 12.90
N THR A 814 34.44 1.86 13.82
CA THR A 814 35.74 1.48 14.37
C THR A 814 35.53 0.92 15.76
N GLY A 815 35.84 -0.38 15.92
CA GLY A 815 35.45 -1.21 17.07
C GLY A 815 35.74 -0.60 18.45
N PRO A 816 35.14 -1.17 19.51
CA PRO A 816 35.19 -0.61 20.86
C PRO A 816 36.64 -0.48 21.37
N PRO A 817 36.93 0.51 22.24
CA PRO A 817 38.26 0.65 22.84
C PRO A 817 38.62 -0.55 23.71
N ALA A 818 39.92 -0.78 23.91
CA ALA A 818 40.43 -1.84 24.79
C ALA A 818 39.81 -1.80 26.21
N ALA A 819 39.07 -2.85 26.58
CA ALA A 819 38.35 -2.93 27.86
C ALA A 819 39.28 -2.90 29.08
N GLY A 820 40.49 -3.48 28.97
CA GLY A 820 41.48 -3.59 30.05
C GLY A 820 42.77 -2.78 29.88
N GLY A 821 42.84 -1.86 28.90
CA GLY A 821 44.10 -1.17 28.53
C GLY A 821 45.14 -2.08 27.84
N GLY A 822 44.67 -3.19 27.27
CA GLY A 822 45.42 -4.16 26.47
C GLY A 822 45.30 -3.90 24.96
N ALA A 823 45.29 -4.97 24.15
CA ALA A 823 44.91 -4.87 22.74
C ALA A 823 43.42 -4.50 22.60
N VAL A 824 43.04 -4.03 21.42
CA VAL A 824 41.64 -3.72 21.11
C VAL A 824 40.88 -5.03 20.88
N PRO A 825 39.61 -5.12 21.30
CA PRO A 825 38.78 -6.29 21.05
C PRO A 825 38.69 -6.59 19.56
N GLU A 826 38.59 -7.88 19.23
CA GLU A 826 38.39 -8.36 17.87
C GLU A 826 37.05 -9.10 17.77
N ASP A 827 36.45 -9.02 16.60
CA ASP A 827 35.24 -9.75 16.17
C ASP A 827 35.72 -10.85 15.18
N PRO A 828 35.94 -12.09 15.65
CA PRO A 828 36.60 -13.12 14.85
C PRO A 828 35.71 -13.75 13.76
N ASP A 829 34.38 -13.65 13.88
CA ASP A 829 33.42 -14.23 12.94
C ASP A 829 32.59 -13.18 12.17
N SER A 830 32.85 -11.91 12.44
CA SER A 830 32.33 -10.74 11.71
C SER A 830 30.82 -10.57 11.83
N ASP A 831 30.24 -10.94 12.98
CA ASP A 831 28.82 -10.79 13.25
C ASP A 831 28.46 -9.46 13.95
N GLY A 832 29.47 -8.66 14.30
CA GLY A 832 29.35 -7.37 14.99
C GLY A 832 29.58 -7.44 16.50
N ARG A 833 29.70 -8.64 17.06
CA ARG A 833 30.00 -8.92 18.47
C ARG A 833 31.51 -9.12 18.63
N TYR A 834 32.06 -8.72 19.79
CA TYR A 834 33.52 -8.66 20.01
C TYR A 834 33.93 -9.63 21.12
N GLU A 835 33.86 -10.93 20.83
CA GLU A 835 34.08 -12.05 21.77
C GLU A 835 35.55 -12.16 22.20
N ASP A 836 36.50 -11.74 21.35
CA ASP A 836 37.92 -11.62 21.70
C ASP A 836 38.16 -10.30 22.43
N VAL A 837 37.56 -10.18 23.61
CA VAL A 837 37.58 -8.98 24.47
C VAL A 837 39.01 -8.52 24.80
N ASN A 838 39.98 -9.45 24.84
CA ASN A 838 41.37 -9.14 25.14
C ASN A 838 42.27 -8.92 23.91
N GLY A 839 41.74 -9.16 22.70
CA GLY A 839 42.38 -8.89 21.41
C GLY A 839 43.63 -9.72 21.15
N ASN A 840 43.63 -11.01 21.53
CA ASN A 840 44.79 -11.89 21.32
C ASN A 840 44.71 -12.76 20.05
N GLY A 841 43.65 -12.61 19.27
CA GLY A 841 43.27 -13.38 18.10
C GLY A 841 42.60 -14.71 18.44
N ARG A 842 42.00 -14.85 19.62
CA ARG A 842 41.30 -16.07 20.09
C ARG A 842 40.25 -15.72 21.14
N VAL A 843 39.06 -16.28 20.95
CA VAL A 843 38.04 -16.36 22.00
C VAL A 843 38.41 -17.48 22.97
N ASP A 844 38.80 -17.13 24.20
CA ASP A 844 39.09 -18.09 25.25
C ASP A 844 38.71 -17.59 26.66
N TYR A 845 39.00 -18.41 27.67
CA TYR A 845 38.58 -18.12 29.05
C TYR A 845 39.16 -16.80 29.59
N ASP A 846 40.27 -16.29 29.04
CA ASP A 846 40.81 -15.00 29.45
C ASP A 846 39.92 -13.83 28.98
N ASP A 847 39.11 -13.99 27.92
CA ASP A 847 38.11 -13.00 27.46
C ASP A 847 36.93 -12.91 28.41
N VAL A 848 36.37 -14.05 28.82
CA VAL A 848 35.29 -14.11 29.83
C VAL A 848 35.73 -13.45 31.13
N VAL A 849 36.97 -13.72 31.57
CA VAL A 849 37.54 -13.11 32.77
C VAL A 849 37.71 -11.62 32.59
N LEU A 850 38.19 -11.17 31.43
CA LEU A 850 38.38 -9.76 31.18
C LEU A 850 37.04 -9.02 31.14
N LEU A 851 36.06 -9.52 30.37
CA LEU A 851 34.71 -8.97 30.31
C LEU A 851 34.08 -8.88 31.70
N PHE A 852 34.17 -9.95 32.50
CA PHE A 852 33.72 -9.96 33.89
C PHE A 852 34.38 -8.86 34.73
N GLU A 853 35.69 -8.65 34.58
CA GLU A 853 36.44 -7.64 35.32
C GLU A 853 36.15 -6.21 34.84
N THR A 854 35.78 -6.03 33.58
CA THR A 854 35.61 -4.74 32.91
C THR A 854 34.17 -4.42 32.53
N ILE A 855 33.19 -5.22 32.97
CA ILE A 855 31.77 -5.07 32.61
C ILE A 855 31.18 -3.70 32.98
N ASP A 856 31.71 -3.07 34.03
CA ASP A 856 31.32 -1.73 34.48
C ASP A 856 32.13 -0.60 33.82
N SER A 857 33.08 -0.90 32.93
CA SER A 857 33.94 0.09 32.29
C SER A 857 33.21 0.83 31.16
N ASP A 858 33.57 2.09 30.93
CA ASP A 858 33.02 2.89 29.82
C ASP A 858 33.27 2.22 28.46
N ALA A 859 34.35 1.43 28.32
CA ALA A 859 34.69 0.70 27.11
C ALA A 859 33.67 -0.39 26.76
N VAL A 860 33.02 -1.00 27.76
CA VAL A 860 31.99 -2.03 27.57
C VAL A 860 30.59 -1.39 27.62
N ARG A 861 30.34 -0.55 28.62
CA ARG A 861 29.03 0.10 28.87
C ARG A 861 28.55 1.01 27.74
N LEU A 862 29.46 1.64 27.00
CA LEU A 862 29.11 2.56 25.90
C LEU A 862 29.03 1.85 24.54
N ASN A 863 29.28 0.54 24.48
CA ASN A 863 29.27 -0.24 23.25
C ASN A 863 28.40 -1.50 23.41
N PRO A 864 27.10 -1.37 23.75
CA PRO A 864 26.23 -2.52 24.00
C PRO A 864 26.13 -3.44 22.79
N GLU A 865 26.07 -2.89 21.58
CA GLU A 865 26.07 -3.65 20.31
C GLU A 865 27.30 -4.55 20.12
N ALA A 866 28.42 -4.29 20.82
CA ALA A 866 29.61 -5.11 20.72
C ALA A 866 29.71 -6.22 21.79
N TYR A 867 28.95 -6.13 22.89
CA TYR A 867 29.14 -6.98 24.07
C TYR A 867 27.85 -7.59 24.65
N ASP A 868 26.68 -7.26 24.09
CA ASP A 868 25.37 -7.81 24.48
C ASP A 868 25.15 -9.15 23.77
N PHE A 869 25.89 -10.17 24.21
CA PHE A 869 25.97 -11.47 23.54
C PHE A 869 24.65 -12.25 23.58
N ASN A 870 23.73 -11.90 24.49
CA ASN A 870 22.43 -12.56 24.60
C ASN A 870 21.28 -11.80 23.92
N ASP A 871 21.59 -10.72 23.19
CA ASP A 871 20.65 -9.88 22.43
C ASP A 871 19.47 -9.33 23.26
N ASN A 872 19.66 -9.13 24.57
CA ASN A 872 18.56 -8.67 25.44
C ASN A 872 18.49 -7.12 25.58
N GLY A 873 19.41 -6.41 24.92
CA GLY A 873 19.52 -4.96 24.94
C GLY A 873 20.23 -4.39 26.16
N GLN A 874 20.84 -5.22 27.02
CA GLN A 874 21.49 -4.80 28.28
C GLN A 874 22.81 -5.53 28.53
N ILE A 875 23.88 -4.77 28.79
CA ILE A 875 25.15 -5.33 29.27
C ILE A 875 25.06 -5.74 30.74
N ASP A 876 24.96 -7.03 31.01
CA ASP A 876 24.89 -7.60 32.33
C ASP A 876 25.61 -8.96 32.49
N PHE A 877 25.34 -9.63 33.61
CA PHE A 877 26.02 -10.88 33.93
C PHE A 877 25.65 -12.03 33.01
N ASP A 878 24.51 -11.96 32.34
CA ASP A 878 24.05 -12.99 31.43
C ASP A 878 24.86 -12.96 30.12
N ASP A 879 25.42 -11.81 29.71
CA ASP A 879 26.38 -11.73 28.59
C ASP A 879 27.70 -12.44 28.89
N VAL A 880 28.19 -12.30 30.13
CA VAL A 880 29.39 -13.03 30.57
C VAL A 880 29.14 -14.53 30.60
N VAL A 881 27.89 -14.93 30.88
CA VAL A 881 27.48 -16.33 30.85
C VAL A 881 27.38 -16.83 29.42
N GLU A 882 26.77 -16.07 28.51
CA GLU A 882 26.64 -16.43 27.09
C GLU A 882 28.00 -16.61 26.44
N LEU A 883 28.91 -15.63 26.59
CA LEU A 883 30.29 -15.72 26.10
C LEU A 883 31.04 -16.92 26.71
N TYR A 884 30.73 -17.30 27.96
CA TYR A 884 31.31 -18.50 28.58
C TYR A 884 30.73 -19.80 28.02
N GLU A 885 29.46 -19.83 27.62
CA GLU A 885 28.81 -21.01 27.04
C GLU A 885 29.25 -21.28 25.60
N GLU A 886 29.72 -20.25 24.90
CA GLU A 886 30.26 -20.31 23.55
C GLU A 886 31.65 -20.96 23.46
N ILE A 887 32.43 -20.94 24.55
CA ILE A 887 33.83 -21.46 24.66
C ILE A 887 33.88 -22.92 25.14
#